data_AF-A0AAU0V9U2-F1
#
_entry.id   AF-A0AAU0V9U2-F1
#
_cell.length_a   1.000
_cell.length_b   1.000
_cell.length_c   1.000
_cell.angle_alpha   90.00
_cell.angle_beta   90.00
_cell.angle_gamma   90.00
#
_symmetry.space_group_name_H-M   'P 1'
#
loop_
_entity.id
_entity.type
_entity.pdbx_description
1 polymer ?
#
loop_
_entity_poly.entity_id
_entity_poly.type
_entity_poly.pdbx_seq_one_letter_code
_entity_poly.pdbx_strand_id
1 'polypeptide(L)'
;MAIPPAFKAGTTALVRAAARPSVTQLPLPDFDDRSFRAEELEEVTTGRLAWIRSIWHDPGIAQALRHASPVLAAEVEVLEGANSPSTREVRRVGVSVARYLLRALHRPTPFGLFAGVTTATFDAEPHSRWGRNHLVVARAGAEWVGRLTEQLERSGELLPLLSVVVNNTTFERDGSLVVPYQDDGPTGQRRAVEVSVELSAPVRLILRAADAPIRIGELAEKLMAEFPAVAPERVKRLLAGLVRRRVLITNLHAPATETDALGHLVTQLDGVRAEDIRLLAPVVRELRAVHAGLEQCGTTEGRDAVATRMRDLVPGLRRHPLALDLCLDATVVLPDLVAREVERAATILTRICARPYGTEPWNEYHQRFYERFGVGTMVPLLEVVADSGIGYPDGYPGGPTGASRRRLSPRDDVLLGLAQAAALDGRDEVVLTDETVTALERGPQEPRVPPHLEVGVRLHAASLADARRGRFTVEMTSVARGAGVTVGRFLGVLPTAQRERLQAELADLPTADAGTVAAQLSFPALLPDTAHVTRAPRVLPLVISLQEHRAPDAAVLTPADLAVACDGRRMYLAAPDRGLRVEAVGMHALNLAEHTPPLARLITEVSRAQNAQVTRFDWGAAAAMPFLPRLRYGRIVLVAARWRLEADDLPDRHRPGADWDAALSGWRERRRLPQHVLLVQDDRRLPLDLDEPGHRSLLRQHLDRAGTALLTEAAPPGADGWSGGRAHEIAVPLKAVRPPAWPALPTPTTARTLSPAQIQTPATSPVILVALYGDSRRQDALLTRHVPDLMRRLGSPRWWYVRFRDPQQHLRLRIALPDPDDFADTTHTVSAWADELRTAGLLADLRYPTSYRETGRWGSGPAWDAAEAVFRADSLATLVQLAQPVRPAQRTLVAAHFFAIASALLGGPDAGARWLIDHIEPTSPNPVPRSQFTDAVRLADPRGDWAALRSAPGGAAIVDAWAERTAALAAYGPHLSGPHADGIAVDSVLTSLLHVHFVRHVAVDFPEEEVCLYLARAAALAFTARAGRRP
;
A
#
# COMPACT_ATOMS: atom_id res chain seq x y z
N MET A 1 3.80 33.72 -0.22
CA MET A 1 4.97 33.16 -0.94
C MET A 1 4.52 31.90 -1.64
N ALA A 2 4.93 31.64 -2.89
CA ALA A 2 4.50 30.41 -3.58
C ALA A 2 5.02 29.16 -2.84
N ILE A 3 4.14 28.18 -2.62
CA ILE A 3 4.49 26.89 -2.00
C ILE A 3 5.54 26.19 -2.91
N PRO A 4 6.73 25.83 -2.39
CA PRO A 4 7.72 25.11 -3.19
C PRO A 4 7.18 23.73 -3.59
N PRO A 5 7.45 23.26 -4.82
CA PRO A 5 6.92 21.99 -5.28
C PRO A 5 7.58 20.82 -4.53
N ALA A 6 6.77 19.88 -4.04
CA ALA A 6 7.26 18.63 -3.45
C ALA A 6 7.57 17.56 -4.52
N PHE A 7 7.03 17.73 -5.73
CA PHE A 7 7.14 16.79 -6.84
C PHE A 7 7.56 17.47 -8.14
N LYS A 8 8.19 16.69 -9.01
CA LYS A 8 8.49 16.99 -10.40
C LYS A 8 7.74 16.03 -11.30
N ALA A 9 7.10 16.55 -12.34
CA ALA A 9 6.48 15.73 -13.37
C ALA A 9 7.53 15.14 -14.31
N GLY A 10 7.29 13.89 -14.73
CA GLY A 10 8.00 13.29 -15.85
C GLY A 10 7.76 14.07 -17.14
N THR A 11 8.65 13.89 -18.12
CA THR A 11 8.57 14.55 -19.43
C THR A 11 7.49 13.95 -20.32
N THR A 12 7.09 12.71 -20.05
CA THR A 12 6.07 11.96 -20.80
C THR A 12 4.97 11.46 -19.87
N ALA A 13 3.72 11.64 -20.30
CA ALA A 13 2.51 11.17 -19.62
C ALA A 13 1.72 10.21 -20.52
N LEU A 14 0.91 9.34 -19.91
CA LEU A 14 -0.05 8.51 -20.64
C LEU A 14 -1.36 9.27 -20.81
N VAL A 15 -1.91 9.32 -22.01
CA VAL A 15 -3.24 9.86 -22.29
C VAL A 15 -4.20 8.72 -22.56
N ARG A 16 -5.29 8.69 -21.81
CA ARG A 16 -6.45 7.83 -22.06
C ARG A 16 -7.55 8.69 -22.66
N ALA A 17 -8.19 8.24 -23.75
CA ALA A 17 -9.27 9.01 -24.35
C ALA A 17 -10.31 8.12 -25.03
N ALA A 18 -11.53 8.65 -25.15
CA ALA A 18 -12.58 8.04 -25.95
C ALA A 18 -12.12 7.89 -27.41
N ALA A 19 -12.34 6.70 -27.97
CA ALA A 19 -11.97 6.36 -29.34
C ALA A 19 -12.77 7.17 -30.37
N ARG A 20 -13.89 7.79 -29.97
CA ARG A 20 -14.72 8.64 -30.82
C ARG A 20 -15.08 9.95 -30.10
N PRO A 21 -15.11 11.10 -30.79
CA PRO A 21 -15.54 12.36 -30.19
C PRO A 21 -17.07 12.52 -30.22
N SER A 22 -17.72 11.89 -31.20
CA SER A 22 -19.15 11.95 -31.43
C SER A 22 -19.60 10.74 -32.27
N VAL A 23 -20.91 10.53 -32.33
CA VAL A 23 -21.59 9.57 -33.20
C VAL A 23 -22.79 10.31 -33.80
N THR A 24 -23.11 10.09 -35.07
CA THR A 24 -24.32 10.64 -35.70
C THR A 24 -25.55 9.95 -35.10
N GLN A 25 -26.45 10.67 -34.44
CA GLN A 25 -27.49 10.08 -33.59
C GLN A 25 -28.87 10.71 -33.76
N LEU A 26 -29.90 9.87 -33.59
CA LEU A 26 -31.22 10.30 -33.13
C LEU A 26 -31.15 10.62 -31.62
N PRO A 27 -31.92 11.60 -31.11
CA PRO A 27 -31.99 11.91 -29.68
C PRO A 27 -32.28 10.67 -28.83
N LEU A 28 -31.76 10.62 -27.61
CA LEU A 28 -31.97 9.49 -26.72
C LEU A 28 -33.46 9.39 -26.35
N PRO A 29 -34.16 8.29 -26.65
CA PRO A 29 -35.58 8.19 -26.37
C PRO A 29 -35.82 8.11 -24.86
N ASP A 30 -36.98 8.62 -24.42
CA ASP A 30 -37.43 8.42 -23.05
C ASP A 30 -37.75 6.92 -22.82
N PHE A 31 -37.07 6.30 -21.86
CA PHE A 31 -37.27 4.90 -21.48
C PHE A 31 -38.26 4.74 -20.31
N ASP A 32 -38.93 5.80 -19.86
CA ASP A 32 -39.94 5.71 -18.83
C ASP A 32 -41.34 5.56 -19.42
N ASP A 33 -41.96 4.39 -19.23
CA ASP A 33 -43.32 4.12 -19.70
C ASP A 33 -44.36 5.03 -19.02
N ARG A 34 -44.04 5.56 -17.83
CA ARG A 34 -44.91 6.46 -17.05
C ARG A 34 -45.03 7.86 -17.67
N SER A 35 -44.16 8.20 -18.63
CA SER A 35 -44.22 9.47 -19.37
C SER A 35 -45.30 9.46 -20.45
N PHE A 36 -45.87 8.29 -20.77
CA PHE A 36 -46.75 8.09 -21.92
C PHE A 36 -48.09 7.49 -21.49
N ARG A 37 -49.14 7.80 -22.25
CA ARG A 37 -50.45 7.15 -22.12
C ARG A 37 -50.37 5.73 -22.70
N ALA A 38 -51.26 4.84 -22.23
CA ALA A 38 -51.27 3.45 -22.69
C ALA A 38 -51.41 3.32 -24.22
N GLU A 39 -52.18 4.22 -24.84
CA GLU A 39 -52.40 4.32 -26.28
C GLU A 39 -51.13 4.73 -27.07
N GLU A 40 -50.17 5.39 -26.42
CA GLU A 40 -48.94 5.91 -27.04
C GLU A 40 -47.77 4.91 -26.93
N LEU A 41 -47.90 3.88 -26.08
CA LEU A 41 -46.79 2.95 -25.77
C LEU A 41 -46.34 2.14 -26.99
N GLU A 42 -47.24 1.82 -27.93
CA GLU A 42 -46.88 1.10 -29.15
C GLU A 42 -46.00 1.95 -30.09
N GLU A 43 -46.38 3.21 -30.30
CA GLU A 43 -45.61 4.18 -31.08
C GLU A 43 -44.25 4.45 -30.42
N VAL A 44 -44.23 4.67 -29.10
CA VAL A 44 -43.00 4.88 -28.32
C VAL A 44 -42.08 3.65 -28.37
N THR A 45 -42.66 2.45 -28.28
CA THR A 45 -41.89 1.19 -28.41
C THR A 45 -41.25 1.10 -29.79
N THR A 46 -41.99 1.47 -30.84
CA THR A 46 -41.49 1.52 -32.22
C THR A 46 -40.35 2.53 -32.36
N GLY A 47 -40.49 3.74 -31.80
CA GLY A 47 -39.45 4.76 -31.79
C GLY A 47 -38.18 4.32 -31.04
N ARG A 48 -38.33 3.70 -29.86
CA ARG A 48 -37.21 3.13 -29.10
C ARG A 48 -36.49 2.02 -29.88
N LEU A 49 -37.24 1.14 -30.54
CA LEU A 49 -36.67 0.08 -31.36
C LEU A 49 -35.93 0.65 -32.57
N ALA A 50 -36.49 1.67 -33.24
CA ALA A 50 -35.82 2.38 -34.33
C ALA A 50 -34.51 3.04 -33.86
N TRP A 51 -34.50 3.62 -32.66
CA TRP A 51 -33.28 4.16 -32.05
C TRP A 51 -32.24 3.06 -31.75
N ILE A 52 -32.64 1.93 -31.14
CA ILE A 52 -31.73 0.79 -30.89
C ILE A 52 -31.12 0.31 -32.21
N ARG A 53 -31.95 0.11 -33.25
CA ARG A 53 -31.49 -0.27 -34.58
C ARG A 53 -30.52 0.75 -35.15
N SER A 54 -30.83 2.05 -35.09
CA SER A 54 -29.92 3.11 -35.54
C SER A 54 -28.54 3.04 -34.89
N ILE A 55 -28.47 2.80 -33.57
CA ILE A 55 -27.19 2.65 -32.87
C ILE A 55 -26.47 1.37 -33.28
N TRP A 56 -27.22 0.27 -33.46
CA TRP A 56 -26.67 -1.02 -33.88
C TRP A 56 -26.11 -0.99 -35.31
N HIS A 57 -26.67 -0.16 -36.19
CA HIS A 57 -26.18 0.01 -37.56
C HIS A 57 -24.87 0.83 -37.64
N ASP A 58 -24.42 1.47 -36.56
CA ASP A 58 -23.04 1.99 -36.50
C ASP A 58 -22.08 0.81 -36.26
N PRO A 59 -21.23 0.45 -37.26
CA PRO A 59 -20.43 -0.77 -37.19
C PRO A 59 -19.46 -0.78 -36.00
N GLY A 60 -18.92 0.37 -35.60
CA GLY A 60 -17.95 0.38 -34.50
C GLY A 60 -18.60 0.39 -33.13
N ILE A 61 -19.83 0.91 -32.97
CA ILE A 61 -20.58 0.75 -31.72
C ILE A 61 -21.03 -0.70 -31.57
N ALA A 62 -21.58 -1.32 -32.62
CA ALA A 62 -21.96 -2.73 -32.60
C ALA A 62 -20.77 -3.63 -32.27
N GLN A 63 -19.61 -3.41 -32.89
CA GLN A 63 -18.39 -4.18 -32.58
C GLN A 63 -17.91 -3.99 -31.14
N ALA A 64 -17.91 -2.75 -30.64
CA ALA A 64 -17.53 -2.48 -29.26
C ALA A 64 -18.50 -3.17 -28.27
N LEU A 65 -19.79 -3.17 -28.57
CA LEU A 65 -20.82 -3.87 -27.79
C LEU A 65 -20.67 -5.39 -27.82
N ARG A 66 -20.46 -5.99 -29.00
CA ARG A 66 -20.20 -7.44 -29.15
C ARG A 66 -19.03 -7.91 -28.28
N HIS A 67 -17.97 -7.11 -28.22
CA HIS A 67 -16.81 -7.40 -27.38
C HIS A 67 -17.10 -7.20 -25.89
N ALA A 68 -17.66 -6.05 -25.51
CA ALA A 68 -17.84 -5.66 -24.12
C ALA A 68 -18.93 -6.46 -23.40
N SER A 69 -20.00 -6.82 -24.11
CA SER A 69 -21.17 -7.49 -23.55
C SER A 69 -21.83 -8.39 -24.61
N PRO A 70 -21.27 -9.59 -24.86
CA PRO A 70 -21.80 -10.53 -25.85
C PRO A 70 -23.29 -10.87 -25.64
N VAL A 71 -23.72 -10.94 -24.38
CA VAL A 71 -25.13 -11.19 -24.02
C VAL A 71 -26.03 -10.05 -24.51
N LEU A 72 -25.66 -8.79 -24.25
CA LEU A 72 -26.44 -7.64 -24.71
C LEU A 72 -26.44 -7.55 -26.25
N ALA A 73 -25.32 -7.87 -26.88
CA ALA A 73 -25.24 -7.92 -28.34
C ALA A 73 -26.25 -8.92 -28.92
N ALA A 74 -26.31 -10.15 -28.39
CA ALA A 74 -27.28 -11.14 -28.81
C ALA A 74 -28.74 -10.69 -28.58
N GLU A 75 -29.02 -10.01 -27.46
CA GLU A 75 -30.35 -9.42 -27.20
C GLU A 75 -30.73 -8.35 -28.24
N VAL A 76 -29.77 -7.52 -28.68
CA VAL A 76 -30.01 -6.52 -29.74
C VAL A 76 -30.25 -7.18 -31.10
N GLU A 77 -29.51 -8.24 -31.44
CA GLU A 77 -29.72 -9.00 -32.68
C GLU A 77 -31.11 -9.66 -32.73
N VAL A 78 -31.58 -10.20 -31.60
CA VAL A 78 -32.94 -10.74 -31.49
C VAL A 78 -33.98 -9.65 -31.73
N LEU A 79 -33.79 -8.45 -31.18
CA LEU A 79 -34.67 -7.31 -31.42
C LEU A 79 -34.60 -6.79 -32.87
N GLU A 80 -33.45 -6.91 -33.53
CA GLU A 80 -33.29 -6.52 -34.92
C GLU A 80 -34.23 -7.33 -35.82
N GLY A 81 -34.26 -8.65 -35.64
CA GLY A 81 -35.13 -9.57 -36.39
C GLY A 81 -36.58 -9.67 -35.91
N ALA A 82 -36.95 -9.00 -34.82
CA ALA A 82 -38.31 -9.05 -34.28
C ALA A 82 -39.28 -8.10 -35.00
N ASN A 83 -40.45 -8.61 -35.39
CA ASN A 83 -41.52 -7.81 -36.00
C ASN A 83 -42.33 -7.02 -34.94
N SER A 84 -42.60 -7.62 -33.78
CA SER A 84 -43.39 -7.01 -32.69
C SER A 84 -42.86 -7.42 -31.31
N PRO A 85 -41.68 -6.92 -30.90
CA PRO A 85 -41.12 -7.24 -29.58
C PRO A 85 -41.90 -6.60 -28.44
N SER A 86 -41.80 -7.17 -27.23
CA SER A 86 -42.50 -6.61 -26.07
C SER A 86 -41.91 -5.26 -25.65
N THR A 87 -42.76 -4.30 -25.25
CA THR A 87 -42.34 -2.98 -24.74
C THR A 87 -41.31 -3.08 -23.61
N ARG A 88 -41.50 -4.06 -22.72
CA ARG A 88 -40.61 -4.31 -21.57
C ARG A 88 -39.21 -4.70 -22.02
N GLU A 89 -39.08 -5.55 -23.03
CA GLU A 89 -37.77 -5.97 -23.56
C GLU A 89 -37.07 -4.82 -24.28
N VAL A 90 -37.77 -4.12 -25.17
CA VAL A 90 -37.23 -2.95 -25.89
C VAL A 90 -36.69 -1.91 -24.90
N ARG A 91 -37.46 -1.61 -23.84
CA ARG A 91 -37.02 -0.72 -22.77
C ARG A 91 -35.76 -1.21 -22.06
N ARG A 92 -35.72 -2.47 -21.63
CA ARG A 92 -34.58 -3.05 -20.88
C ARG A 92 -33.29 -3.04 -21.70
N VAL A 93 -33.38 -3.46 -22.97
CA VAL A 93 -32.24 -3.48 -23.89
C VAL A 93 -31.82 -2.06 -24.24
N GLY A 94 -32.76 -1.18 -24.57
CA GLY A 94 -32.51 0.22 -24.92
C GLY A 94 -31.77 1.00 -23.84
N VAL A 95 -32.17 0.86 -22.56
CA VAL A 95 -31.45 1.44 -21.42
C VAL A 95 -29.99 0.96 -21.36
N SER A 96 -29.75 -0.32 -21.62
CA SER A 96 -28.41 -0.90 -21.57
C SER A 96 -27.54 -0.39 -22.73
N VAL A 97 -28.11 -0.32 -23.95
CA VAL A 97 -27.47 0.28 -25.13
C VAL A 97 -27.14 1.75 -24.88
N ALA A 98 -28.06 2.52 -24.29
CA ALA A 98 -27.85 3.93 -23.94
C ALA A 98 -26.65 4.13 -23.02
N ARG A 99 -26.52 3.31 -21.98
CA ARG A 99 -25.38 3.37 -21.06
C ARG A 99 -24.05 3.08 -21.75
N TYR A 100 -24.01 2.11 -22.67
CA TYR A 100 -22.80 1.83 -23.45
C TYR A 100 -22.48 2.91 -24.48
N LEU A 101 -23.50 3.54 -25.07
CA LEU A 101 -23.31 4.68 -25.97
C LEU A 101 -22.70 5.87 -25.23
N LEU A 102 -23.27 6.25 -24.09
CA LEU A 102 -22.73 7.31 -23.24
C LEU A 102 -21.31 6.99 -22.74
N ARG A 103 -21.03 5.71 -22.46
CA ARG A 103 -19.66 5.26 -22.19
C ARG A 103 -18.73 5.52 -23.37
N ALA A 104 -19.12 5.12 -24.58
CA ALA A 104 -18.32 5.25 -25.79
C ALA A 104 -17.90 6.70 -26.09
N LEU A 105 -18.79 7.64 -25.76
CA LEU A 105 -18.59 9.06 -26.03
C LEU A 105 -17.81 9.78 -24.93
N HIS A 106 -18.01 9.40 -23.67
CA HIS A 106 -17.62 10.27 -22.56
C HIS A 106 -16.76 9.62 -21.47
N ARG A 107 -16.48 8.30 -21.57
CA ARG A 107 -15.64 7.62 -20.58
C ARG A 107 -14.25 7.32 -21.18
N PRO A 108 -13.19 8.00 -20.70
CA PRO A 108 -11.84 7.79 -21.23
C PRO A 108 -11.18 6.49 -20.75
N THR A 109 -11.76 5.77 -19.78
CA THR A 109 -11.18 4.54 -19.23
C THR A 109 -11.05 3.45 -20.31
N PRO A 110 -9.81 3.01 -20.68
CA PRO A 110 -9.60 2.03 -21.74
C PRO A 110 -10.40 0.75 -21.50
N PHE A 111 -11.16 0.33 -22.50
CA PHE A 111 -11.97 -0.87 -22.44
C PHE A 111 -12.39 -1.29 -23.84
N GLY A 112 -11.75 -2.34 -24.35
CA GLY A 112 -12.02 -2.85 -25.69
C GLY A 112 -11.87 -1.74 -26.73
N LEU A 113 -12.92 -1.54 -27.51
CA LEU A 113 -12.94 -0.60 -28.63
C LEU A 113 -13.53 0.79 -28.27
N PHE A 114 -13.94 1.03 -27.02
CA PHE A 114 -14.57 2.29 -26.63
C PHE A 114 -13.57 3.42 -26.36
N ALA A 115 -12.43 3.08 -25.77
CA ALA A 115 -11.40 4.03 -25.37
C ALA A 115 -10.03 3.36 -25.41
N GLY A 116 -9.01 4.15 -25.68
CA GLY A 116 -7.63 3.68 -25.83
C GLY A 116 -6.62 4.58 -25.17
N VAL A 117 -5.34 4.32 -25.47
CA VAL A 117 -4.20 5.04 -24.92
C VAL A 117 -3.29 5.61 -26.00
N THR A 118 -2.63 6.71 -25.69
CA THR A 118 -1.46 7.27 -26.39
C THR A 118 -0.55 7.94 -25.35
N THR A 119 0.46 8.66 -25.79
CA THR A 119 1.33 9.46 -24.92
C THR A 119 1.20 10.95 -25.20
N ALA A 120 1.48 11.76 -24.17
CA ALA A 120 1.69 13.19 -24.31
C ALA A 120 3.06 13.57 -23.76
N THR A 121 3.73 14.52 -24.39
CA THR A 121 4.89 15.22 -23.82
C THR A 121 4.54 16.63 -23.41
N PHE A 122 5.39 17.25 -22.60
CA PHE A 122 5.26 18.65 -22.20
C PHE A 122 6.31 19.51 -22.90
N ASP A 123 5.89 20.62 -23.52
CA ASP A 123 6.76 21.53 -24.27
C ASP A 123 6.18 22.97 -24.27
N ALA A 124 6.98 23.94 -24.69
CA ALA A 124 6.58 25.34 -24.90
C ALA A 124 5.71 25.54 -26.16
N GLU A 125 5.81 24.65 -27.14
CA GLU A 125 5.06 24.67 -28.41
C GLU A 125 4.01 23.53 -28.46
N PRO A 126 2.84 23.70 -27.79
CA PRO A 126 1.82 22.66 -27.70
C PRO A 126 1.11 22.46 -29.04
N HIS A 127 0.87 21.20 -29.40
CA HIS A 127 0.08 20.81 -30.55
C HIS A 127 -0.57 19.45 -30.33
N SER A 128 -1.68 19.19 -31.01
CA SER A 128 -2.35 17.89 -30.96
C SER A 128 -2.94 17.52 -32.30
N ARG A 129 -2.75 16.26 -32.70
CA ARG A 129 -3.41 15.63 -33.84
C ARG A 129 -4.18 14.41 -33.36
N TRP A 130 -5.45 14.31 -33.73
CA TRP A 130 -6.31 13.15 -33.44
C TRP A 130 -6.82 12.58 -34.76
N GLY A 131 -6.34 11.39 -35.11
CA GLY A 131 -6.80 10.65 -36.28
C GLY A 131 -7.90 9.64 -35.97
N ARG A 132 -8.13 8.72 -36.91
CA ARG A 132 -9.19 7.68 -36.85
C ARG A 132 -8.64 6.27 -36.97
N ASN A 133 -7.37 6.11 -37.32
CA ASN A 133 -6.75 4.82 -37.63
C ASN A 133 -6.16 4.18 -36.37
N HIS A 134 -7.00 4.01 -35.34
CA HIS A 134 -6.59 3.43 -34.07
C HIS A 134 -6.16 1.97 -34.26
N LEU A 135 -5.05 1.59 -33.64
CA LEU A 135 -4.54 0.22 -33.72
C LEU A 135 -5.17 -0.62 -32.60
N VAL A 136 -5.74 -1.76 -32.98
CA VAL A 136 -6.23 -2.76 -32.03
C VAL A 136 -5.08 -3.67 -31.65
N VAL A 137 -4.79 -3.76 -30.35
CA VAL A 137 -3.85 -4.72 -29.79
C VAL A 137 -4.66 -5.83 -29.15
N ALA A 138 -4.67 -7.00 -29.79
CA ALA A 138 -5.40 -8.17 -29.31
C ALA A 138 -4.49 -9.11 -28.51
N ARG A 139 -5.03 -9.63 -27.41
CA ARG A 139 -4.40 -10.65 -26.57
C ARG A 139 -5.42 -11.74 -26.28
N ALA A 140 -4.94 -12.93 -25.92
CA ALA A 140 -5.82 -13.97 -25.38
C ALA A 140 -6.39 -13.54 -24.02
N GLY A 141 -7.69 -13.73 -23.82
CA GLY A 141 -8.41 -13.37 -22.60
C GLY A 141 -7.99 -14.24 -21.42
N ALA A 142 -7.94 -13.63 -20.23
CA ALA A 142 -7.40 -14.29 -19.04
C ALA A 142 -8.20 -15.54 -18.61
N GLU A 143 -9.54 -15.49 -18.69
CA GLU A 143 -10.42 -16.65 -18.43
C GLU A 143 -10.09 -17.81 -19.39
N TRP A 144 -9.93 -17.51 -20.67
CA TRP A 144 -9.65 -18.51 -21.71
C TRP A 144 -8.26 -19.15 -21.50
N VAL A 145 -7.22 -18.35 -21.27
CA VAL A 145 -5.86 -18.85 -21.03
C VAL A 145 -5.85 -19.72 -19.77
N GLY A 146 -6.47 -19.26 -18.67
CA GLY A 146 -6.52 -20.03 -17.42
C GLY A 146 -7.19 -21.41 -17.60
N ARG A 147 -8.36 -21.45 -18.24
CA ARG A 147 -9.08 -22.71 -18.50
C ARG A 147 -8.32 -23.64 -19.44
N LEU A 148 -7.66 -23.10 -20.47
CA LEU A 148 -6.80 -23.87 -21.36
C LEU A 148 -5.62 -24.47 -20.60
N THR A 149 -4.92 -23.68 -19.78
CA THR A 149 -3.79 -24.19 -18.98
C THR A 149 -4.24 -25.33 -18.07
N GLU A 150 -5.37 -25.20 -17.38
CA GLU A 150 -5.89 -26.30 -16.56
C GLU A 150 -6.27 -27.54 -17.37
N GLN A 151 -6.73 -27.40 -18.62
CA GLN A 151 -7.00 -28.56 -19.48
C GLN A 151 -5.70 -29.27 -19.88
N LEU A 152 -4.66 -28.50 -20.22
CA LEU A 152 -3.33 -29.04 -20.57
C LEU A 152 -2.68 -29.74 -19.37
N GLU A 153 -2.79 -29.17 -18.16
CA GLU A 153 -2.27 -29.77 -16.91
C GLU A 153 -2.98 -31.08 -16.53
N ARG A 154 -4.17 -31.36 -17.07
CA ARG A 154 -4.90 -32.63 -16.85
C ARG A 154 -4.47 -33.73 -17.82
N SER A 155 -3.66 -33.43 -18.83
CA SER A 155 -3.17 -34.44 -19.78
C SER A 155 -2.10 -35.32 -19.15
N GLY A 156 -2.37 -36.63 -19.03
CA GLY A 156 -1.44 -37.59 -18.45
C GLY A 156 -0.16 -37.81 -19.26
N GLU A 157 -0.18 -37.52 -20.57
CA GLU A 157 0.99 -37.63 -21.45
C GLU A 157 1.83 -36.34 -21.45
N LEU A 158 1.20 -35.17 -21.34
CA LEU A 158 1.91 -33.88 -21.32
C LEU A 158 2.50 -33.56 -19.95
N LEU A 159 1.73 -33.80 -18.88
CA LEU A 159 2.11 -33.39 -17.53
C LEU A 159 3.53 -33.87 -17.14
N PRO A 160 3.96 -35.11 -17.41
CA PRO A 160 5.33 -35.56 -17.11
C PRO A 160 6.44 -34.77 -17.82
N LEU A 161 6.14 -34.14 -18.96
CA LEU A 161 7.11 -33.37 -19.75
C LEU A 161 7.26 -31.93 -19.25
N LEU A 162 6.25 -31.42 -18.53
CA LEU A 162 6.26 -30.06 -18.01
C LEU A 162 7.24 -29.91 -16.85
N SER A 163 7.81 -28.71 -16.74
CA SER A 163 8.64 -28.34 -15.60
C SER A 163 7.79 -27.69 -14.51
N VAL A 164 8.14 -27.93 -13.26
CA VAL A 164 7.50 -27.38 -12.08
C VAL A 164 8.52 -26.74 -11.14
N VAL A 165 8.04 -25.74 -10.41
CA VAL A 165 8.69 -25.20 -9.21
C VAL A 165 7.72 -25.26 -8.03
N VAL A 166 8.26 -25.26 -6.82
CA VAL A 166 7.47 -25.04 -5.60
C VAL A 166 6.89 -23.61 -5.61
N ASN A 167 5.65 -23.48 -5.17
CA ASN A 167 5.07 -22.18 -4.88
C ASN A 167 5.81 -21.51 -3.72
N ASN A 168 6.58 -20.46 -4.04
CA ASN A 168 7.44 -19.73 -3.11
C ASN A 168 6.71 -18.91 -2.03
N THR A 169 5.38 -18.98 -1.95
CA THR A 169 4.57 -18.41 -0.86
C THR A 169 4.06 -19.46 0.13
N THR A 170 4.38 -20.73 -0.09
CA THR A 170 3.97 -21.81 0.81
C THR A 170 4.75 -21.80 2.12
N PHE A 171 4.13 -22.24 3.21
CA PHE A 171 4.75 -22.35 4.52
C PHE A 171 4.26 -23.58 5.29
N GLU A 172 5.05 -24.06 6.26
CA GLU A 172 4.69 -25.19 7.13
C GLU A 172 3.87 -24.70 8.33
N ARG A 173 2.74 -25.36 8.60
CA ARG A 173 1.90 -25.16 9.80
C ARG A 173 1.37 -26.50 10.26
N ASP A 174 1.71 -26.88 11.50
CA ASP A 174 1.23 -28.10 12.16
C ASP A 174 1.37 -29.37 11.29
N GLY A 175 2.58 -29.61 10.78
CA GLY A 175 2.87 -30.78 9.93
C GLY A 175 2.20 -30.77 8.56
N SER A 176 1.62 -29.65 8.15
CA SER A 176 1.01 -29.45 6.84
C SER A 176 1.68 -28.29 6.10
N LEU A 177 1.72 -28.39 4.77
CA LEU A 177 2.11 -27.31 3.88
C LEU A 177 0.86 -26.50 3.51
N VAL A 178 0.92 -25.19 3.75
CA VAL A 178 -0.17 -24.25 3.47
C VAL A 178 0.13 -23.48 2.20
N VAL A 179 -0.81 -23.47 1.27
CA VAL A 179 -0.87 -22.50 0.17
C VAL A 179 -1.78 -21.37 0.61
N PRO A 180 -1.26 -20.15 0.83
CA PRO A 180 -1.97 -19.14 1.60
C PRO A 180 -3.20 -18.55 0.89
N TYR A 181 -3.19 -18.49 -0.44
CA TYR A 181 -4.25 -17.82 -1.20
C TYR A 181 -4.60 -18.59 -2.46
N GLN A 182 -5.86 -19.01 -2.56
CA GLN A 182 -6.50 -19.49 -3.77
C GLN A 182 -7.89 -18.85 -3.92
N ASP A 183 -8.44 -18.96 -5.12
CA ASP A 183 -9.81 -18.56 -5.43
C ASP A 183 -10.81 -19.55 -4.77
N ASP A 184 -11.82 -19.02 -4.06
CA ASP A 184 -12.87 -19.77 -3.34
C ASP A 184 -14.01 -20.24 -4.26
N GLY A 185 -13.82 -20.18 -5.58
CA GLY A 185 -14.78 -20.66 -6.57
C GLY A 185 -16.02 -19.76 -6.72
N PRO A 186 -17.12 -20.29 -7.29
CA PRO A 186 -18.21 -19.48 -7.89
C PRO A 186 -19.16 -18.81 -6.89
N THR A 187 -18.90 -18.87 -5.58
CA THR A 187 -19.77 -18.31 -4.54
C THR A 187 -19.86 -16.78 -4.57
N GLY A 188 -19.05 -16.11 -5.40
CA GLY A 188 -19.07 -14.66 -5.58
C GLY A 188 -18.63 -13.88 -4.34
N GLN A 189 -18.25 -14.58 -3.26
CA GLN A 189 -17.66 -13.99 -2.08
C GLN A 189 -16.16 -13.83 -2.32
N ARG A 190 -15.71 -12.57 -2.29
CA ARG A 190 -14.33 -12.15 -2.56
C ARG A 190 -13.42 -12.56 -1.39
N ARG A 191 -13.02 -13.83 -1.31
CA ARG A 191 -12.18 -14.34 -0.21
C ARG A 191 -11.01 -15.14 -0.74
N ALA A 192 -9.81 -14.82 -0.24
CA ALA A 192 -8.66 -15.68 -0.38
C ALA A 192 -8.85 -16.86 0.56
N VAL A 193 -8.74 -18.09 0.07
CA VAL A 193 -8.79 -19.30 0.89
C VAL A 193 -7.44 -19.97 0.98
N GLU A 194 -7.17 -20.55 2.15
CA GLU A 194 -5.98 -21.36 2.39
C GLU A 194 -6.24 -22.80 1.97
N VAL A 195 -5.25 -23.43 1.33
CA VAL A 195 -5.27 -24.87 1.05
C VAL A 195 -4.17 -25.54 1.86
N SER A 196 -4.55 -26.55 2.63
CA SER A 196 -3.63 -27.35 3.45
C SER A 196 -3.38 -28.72 2.82
N VAL A 197 -2.11 -29.15 2.82
CA VAL A 197 -1.66 -30.46 2.35
C VAL A 197 -0.75 -31.07 3.40
N GLU A 198 -1.02 -32.31 3.81
CA GLU A 198 -0.17 -33.04 4.75
C GLU A 198 1.29 -33.10 4.25
N LEU A 199 2.24 -32.70 5.09
CA LEU A 199 3.67 -32.65 4.76
C LEU A 199 4.36 -34.00 4.99
N SER A 200 3.87 -35.01 4.27
CA SER A 200 4.43 -36.37 4.27
C SER A 200 5.85 -36.42 3.69
N ALA A 201 6.58 -37.51 3.95
CA ALA A 201 7.95 -37.70 3.45
C ALA A 201 8.08 -37.54 1.91
N PRO A 202 7.17 -38.10 1.08
CA PRO A 202 7.16 -37.84 -0.37
C PRO A 202 6.99 -36.36 -0.72
N VAL A 203 6.14 -35.61 0.00
CA VAL A 203 5.95 -34.17 -0.23
C VAL A 203 7.22 -33.39 0.15
N ARG A 204 7.87 -33.70 1.28
CA ARG A 204 9.15 -33.07 1.66
C ARG A 204 10.24 -33.31 0.60
N LEU A 205 10.33 -34.51 0.03
CA LEU A 205 11.25 -34.79 -1.08
C LEU A 205 10.93 -33.94 -2.31
N ILE A 206 9.64 -33.82 -2.65
CA ILE A 206 9.17 -32.98 -3.77
C ILE A 206 9.59 -31.53 -3.58
N LEU A 207 9.37 -30.96 -2.38
CA LEU A 207 9.70 -29.56 -2.12
C LEU A 207 11.20 -29.27 -2.30
N ARG A 208 12.07 -30.16 -1.82
CA ARG A 208 13.53 -30.02 -2.00
C ARG A 208 13.94 -30.16 -3.47
N ALA A 209 13.34 -31.10 -4.20
CA ALA A 209 13.70 -31.38 -5.57
C ALA A 209 13.21 -30.31 -6.56
N ALA A 210 12.14 -29.58 -6.23
CA ALA A 210 11.53 -28.55 -7.06
C ALA A 210 11.82 -27.11 -6.59
N ASP A 211 12.88 -26.92 -5.80
CA ASP A 211 13.41 -25.59 -5.44
C ASP A 211 13.93 -24.83 -6.68
N ALA A 212 14.39 -25.58 -7.68
CA ALA A 212 14.63 -25.12 -9.04
C ALA A 212 13.72 -25.87 -10.03
N PRO A 213 13.49 -25.34 -11.24
CA PRO A 213 12.67 -25.99 -12.25
C PRO A 213 13.11 -27.44 -12.52
N ILE A 214 12.20 -28.40 -12.33
CA ILE A 214 12.42 -29.83 -12.57
C ILE A 214 11.26 -30.40 -13.39
N ARG A 215 11.52 -31.37 -14.29
CA ARG A 215 10.42 -32.03 -15.00
C ARG A 215 9.62 -32.94 -14.07
N ILE A 216 8.31 -32.98 -14.24
CA ILE A 216 7.44 -33.85 -13.43
C ILE A 216 7.81 -35.34 -13.60
N GLY A 217 8.22 -35.77 -14.79
CA GLY A 217 8.69 -37.13 -15.05
C GLY A 217 9.93 -37.49 -14.24
N GLU A 218 10.94 -36.62 -14.24
CA GLU A 218 12.17 -36.78 -13.44
C GLU A 218 11.86 -36.78 -11.94
N LEU A 219 10.92 -35.94 -11.51
CA LEU A 219 10.45 -35.91 -10.13
C LEU A 219 9.72 -37.20 -9.74
N ALA A 220 8.93 -37.78 -10.64
CA ALA A 220 8.29 -39.07 -10.44
C ALA A 220 9.31 -40.20 -10.33
N GLU A 221 10.35 -40.20 -11.17
CA GLU A 221 11.46 -41.17 -11.09
C GLU A 221 12.18 -41.11 -9.75
N LYS A 222 12.50 -39.90 -9.27
CA LYS A 222 13.11 -39.70 -7.93
C LYS A 222 12.22 -40.26 -6.82
N LEU A 223 10.90 -40.04 -6.89
CA LEU A 223 9.95 -40.57 -5.91
C LEU A 223 9.85 -42.09 -5.96
N MET A 224 9.85 -42.69 -7.15
CA MET A 224 9.82 -44.14 -7.30
C MET A 224 11.12 -44.80 -6.82
N ALA A 225 12.26 -44.13 -6.99
CA ALA A 225 13.54 -44.60 -6.47
C ALA A 225 13.59 -44.58 -4.93
N GLU A 226 13.11 -43.51 -4.30
CA GLU A 226 13.10 -43.39 -2.83
C GLU A 226 12.00 -44.25 -2.17
N PHE A 227 10.85 -44.41 -2.83
CA PHE A 227 9.68 -45.13 -2.31
C PHE A 227 9.27 -46.30 -3.23
N PRO A 228 10.10 -47.34 -3.39
CA PRO A 228 9.88 -48.41 -4.39
C PRO A 228 8.63 -49.28 -4.12
N ALA A 229 8.13 -49.30 -2.88
CA ALA A 229 6.90 -50.00 -2.51
C ALA A 229 5.61 -49.29 -2.98
N VAL A 230 5.72 -48.05 -3.48
CA VAL A 230 4.57 -47.25 -3.91
C VAL A 230 4.32 -47.45 -5.41
N ALA A 231 3.09 -47.83 -5.76
CA ALA A 231 2.69 -47.99 -7.16
C ALA A 231 2.88 -46.67 -7.96
N PRO A 232 3.42 -46.72 -9.20
CA PRO A 232 3.66 -45.53 -10.03
C PRO A 232 2.43 -44.62 -10.20
N GLU A 233 1.24 -45.21 -10.32
CA GLU A 233 -0.02 -44.46 -10.45
C GLU A 233 -0.39 -43.65 -9.19
N ARG A 234 0.10 -44.03 -8.01
CA ARG A 234 -0.06 -43.23 -6.79
C ARG A 234 0.88 -42.03 -6.79
N VAL A 235 2.11 -42.18 -7.29
CA VAL A 235 3.07 -41.09 -7.47
C VAL A 235 2.53 -40.05 -8.46
N LYS A 236 2.05 -40.50 -9.63
CA LYS A 236 1.43 -39.62 -10.64
C LYS A 236 0.23 -38.84 -10.08
N ARG A 237 -0.67 -39.52 -9.34
CA ARG A 237 -1.82 -38.88 -8.69
C ARG A 237 -1.42 -37.85 -7.62
N LEU A 238 -0.36 -38.13 -6.86
CA LEU A 238 0.19 -37.17 -5.89
C LEU A 238 0.68 -35.90 -6.60
N LEU A 239 1.53 -36.04 -7.62
CA LEU A 239 2.10 -34.91 -8.36
C LEU A 239 1.00 -34.08 -9.06
N ALA A 240 0.06 -34.72 -9.75
CA ALA A 240 -1.08 -34.04 -10.34
C ALA A 240 -1.96 -33.33 -9.29
N GLY A 241 -2.10 -33.94 -8.10
CA GLY A 241 -2.80 -33.34 -6.97
C GLY A 241 -2.11 -32.06 -6.45
N LEU A 242 -0.78 -32.06 -6.36
CA LEU A 242 0.01 -30.90 -5.93
C LEU A 242 -0.01 -29.75 -6.94
N VAL A 243 0.00 -30.06 -8.25
CA VAL A 243 -0.18 -29.06 -9.32
C VAL A 243 -1.56 -28.42 -9.22
N ARG A 244 -2.63 -29.24 -9.13
CA ARG A 244 -4.00 -28.75 -9.01
C ARG A 244 -4.21 -27.87 -7.77
N ARG A 245 -3.52 -28.20 -6.66
CA ARG A 245 -3.56 -27.43 -5.41
C ARG A 245 -2.53 -26.30 -5.38
N ARG A 246 -1.89 -25.94 -6.50
CA ARG A 246 -0.90 -24.84 -6.58
C ARG A 246 0.25 -24.92 -5.57
N VAL A 247 0.56 -26.14 -5.08
CA VAL A 247 1.80 -26.41 -4.35
C VAL A 247 2.97 -26.43 -5.33
N LEU A 248 2.74 -27.05 -6.48
CA LEU A 248 3.64 -26.99 -7.64
C LEU A 248 3.01 -26.09 -8.71
N ILE A 249 3.83 -25.27 -9.34
CA ILE A 249 3.42 -24.36 -10.42
C ILE A 249 4.11 -24.84 -11.68
N THR A 250 3.35 -25.13 -12.73
CA THR A 250 3.93 -25.56 -14.02
C THR A 250 4.46 -24.37 -14.81
N ASN A 251 5.43 -24.63 -15.69
CA ASN A 251 5.96 -23.65 -16.63
C ASN A 251 4.92 -23.09 -17.62
N LEU A 252 3.73 -23.69 -17.75
CA LEU A 252 2.64 -23.16 -18.58
C LEU A 252 2.08 -21.83 -18.05
N HIS A 253 2.26 -21.54 -16.76
CA HIS A 253 1.82 -20.29 -16.15
C HIS A 253 2.80 -19.15 -16.47
N ALA A 254 2.43 -18.33 -17.46
CA ALA A 254 3.18 -17.13 -17.82
C ALA A 254 3.25 -16.13 -16.63
N PRO A 255 4.46 -15.73 -16.17
CA PRO A 255 4.61 -14.71 -15.14
C PRO A 255 3.89 -13.40 -15.50
N ALA A 256 3.54 -12.57 -14.52
CA ALA A 256 2.86 -11.30 -14.78
C ALA A 256 3.73 -10.29 -15.54
N THR A 257 5.07 -10.45 -15.50
CA THR A 257 5.97 -9.69 -16.38
C THR A 257 5.85 -10.05 -17.86
N GLU A 258 5.25 -11.19 -18.18
CA GLU A 258 5.01 -11.62 -19.55
C GLU A 258 3.66 -11.09 -20.05
N THR A 259 3.72 -10.25 -21.08
CA THR A 259 2.52 -9.61 -21.65
C THR A 259 1.83 -10.50 -22.67
N ASP A 260 2.56 -11.41 -23.33
CA ASP A 260 2.02 -12.41 -24.24
C ASP A 260 1.86 -13.78 -23.57
N ALA A 261 0.78 -13.93 -22.79
CA ALA A 261 0.52 -15.18 -22.08
C ALA A 261 0.33 -16.39 -23.01
N LEU A 262 -0.30 -16.20 -24.17
CA LEU A 262 -0.51 -17.27 -25.14
C LEU A 262 0.79 -17.61 -25.86
N GLY A 263 1.56 -16.62 -26.30
CA GLY A 263 2.87 -16.84 -26.90
C GLY A 263 3.82 -17.60 -25.96
N HIS A 264 3.82 -17.24 -24.67
CA HIS A 264 4.54 -18.01 -23.64
C HIS A 264 4.08 -19.47 -23.60
N LEU A 265 2.78 -19.70 -23.50
CA LEU A 265 2.21 -21.05 -23.45
C LEU A 265 2.59 -21.88 -24.68
N VAL A 266 2.47 -21.30 -25.89
CA VAL A 266 2.88 -21.95 -27.15
C VAL A 266 4.37 -22.29 -27.11
N THR A 267 5.22 -21.36 -26.68
CA THR A 267 6.67 -21.59 -26.55
C THR A 267 6.99 -22.76 -25.62
N GLN A 268 6.27 -22.89 -24.49
CA GLN A 268 6.47 -24.01 -23.56
C GLN A 268 6.02 -25.34 -24.17
N LEU A 269 4.91 -25.37 -24.90
CA LEU A 269 4.42 -26.57 -25.59
C LEU A 269 5.37 -27.02 -26.71
N ASP A 270 5.94 -26.07 -27.46
CA ASP A 270 6.92 -26.34 -28.50
C ASP A 270 8.24 -26.88 -27.91
N GLY A 271 8.68 -26.32 -26.78
CA GLY A 271 9.89 -26.76 -26.07
C GLY A 271 9.85 -28.22 -25.60
N VAL A 272 8.65 -28.76 -25.35
CA VAL A 272 8.45 -30.19 -25.00
C VAL A 272 7.94 -31.04 -26.16
N ARG A 273 7.89 -30.47 -27.38
CA ARG A 273 7.35 -31.11 -28.58
C ARG A 273 5.96 -31.71 -28.36
N ALA A 274 5.08 -30.97 -27.69
CA ALA A 274 3.73 -31.43 -27.34
C ALA A 274 2.88 -31.84 -28.57
N GLU A 275 3.25 -31.38 -29.77
CA GLU A 275 2.60 -31.79 -31.01
C GLU A 275 2.84 -33.26 -31.39
N ASP A 276 3.89 -33.90 -30.87
CA ASP A 276 4.15 -35.33 -31.09
C ASP A 276 3.17 -36.22 -30.28
N ILE A 277 2.47 -35.65 -29.30
CA ILE A 277 1.43 -36.34 -28.51
C ILE A 277 0.14 -36.38 -29.34
N ARG A 278 -0.28 -37.58 -29.74
CA ARG A 278 -1.39 -37.79 -30.70
C ARG A 278 -2.66 -37.00 -30.38
N LEU A 279 -3.08 -36.99 -29.12
CA LEU A 279 -4.30 -36.31 -28.68
C LEU A 279 -4.14 -34.79 -28.54
N LEU A 280 -2.92 -34.28 -28.43
CA LEU A 280 -2.63 -32.85 -28.30
C LEU A 280 -2.19 -32.19 -29.61
N ALA A 281 -1.71 -32.94 -30.60
CA ALA A 281 -1.28 -32.41 -31.89
C ALA A 281 -2.30 -31.44 -32.53
N PRO A 282 -3.62 -31.74 -32.57
CA PRO A 282 -4.60 -30.81 -33.11
C PRO A 282 -4.73 -29.54 -32.27
N VAL A 283 -4.69 -29.68 -30.94
CA VAL A 283 -4.78 -28.55 -30.00
C VAL A 283 -3.58 -27.62 -30.17
N VAL A 284 -2.36 -28.16 -30.20
CA VAL A 284 -1.12 -27.36 -30.37
C VAL A 284 -1.15 -26.60 -31.70
N ARG A 285 -1.53 -27.25 -32.81
CA ARG A 285 -1.67 -26.58 -34.12
C ARG A 285 -2.69 -25.45 -34.07
N GLU A 286 -3.83 -25.69 -33.42
CA GLU A 286 -4.87 -24.68 -33.31
C GLU A 286 -4.44 -23.52 -32.39
N LEU A 287 -3.68 -23.77 -31.32
CA LEU A 287 -3.11 -22.71 -30.49
C LEU A 287 -2.12 -21.83 -31.25
N ARG A 288 -1.26 -22.41 -32.10
CA ARG A 288 -0.39 -21.63 -33.00
C ARG A 288 -1.20 -20.80 -34.00
N ALA A 289 -2.27 -21.38 -34.56
CA ALA A 289 -3.16 -20.67 -35.47
C ALA A 289 -3.89 -19.51 -34.79
N VAL A 290 -4.38 -19.71 -33.56
CA VAL A 290 -4.97 -18.65 -32.73
C VAL A 290 -3.95 -17.56 -32.43
N HIS A 291 -2.73 -17.92 -32.00
CA HIS A 291 -1.67 -16.96 -31.68
C HIS A 291 -1.29 -16.11 -32.90
N ALA A 292 -1.05 -16.72 -34.06
CA ALA A 292 -0.80 -15.99 -35.30
C ALA A 292 -2.01 -15.14 -35.74
N GLY A 293 -3.23 -15.65 -35.53
CA GLY A 293 -4.47 -14.93 -35.85
C GLY A 293 -4.69 -13.66 -35.00
N LEU A 294 -4.09 -13.54 -33.82
CA LEU A 294 -4.20 -12.34 -32.98
C LEU A 294 -3.70 -11.08 -33.72
N GLU A 295 -2.72 -11.21 -34.62
CA GLU A 295 -2.22 -10.09 -35.44
C GLU A 295 -3.28 -9.59 -36.44
N GLN A 296 -4.23 -10.44 -36.83
CA GLN A 296 -5.30 -10.12 -37.79
C GLN A 296 -6.53 -9.48 -37.12
N CYS A 297 -6.54 -9.38 -35.79
CA CYS A 297 -7.64 -8.83 -34.99
C CYS A 297 -7.82 -7.30 -35.13
N GLY A 298 -7.04 -6.63 -35.99
CA GLY A 298 -7.32 -5.27 -36.44
C GLY A 298 -8.68 -5.17 -37.16
N THR A 299 -9.07 -6.22 -37.87
CA THR A 299 -10.35 -6.31 -38.59
C THR A 299 -11.41 -7.04 -37.77
N THR A 300 -12.69 -6.84 -38.11
CA THR A 300 -13.80 -7.53 -37.43
C THR A 300 -13.83 -9.00 -37.77
N GLU A 301 -13.64 -9.32 -39.04
CA GLU A 301 -13.58 -10.67 -39.57
C GLU A 301 -12.46 -11.46 -38.88
N GLY A 302 -11.28 -10.85 -38.71
CA GLY A 302 -10.17 -11.45 -37.99
C GLY A 302 -10.50 -11.71 -36.52
N ARG A 303 -11.13 -10.76 -35.82
CA ARG A 303 -11.55 -10.95 -34.42
C ARG A 303 -12.57 -12.06 -34.26
N ASP A 304 -13.58 -12.12 -35.13
CA ASP A 304 -14.64 -13.12 -35.06
C ASP A 304 -14.11 -14.52 -35.41
N ALA A 305 -13.23 -14.62 -36.41
CA ALA A 305 -12.57 -15.87 -36.78
C ALA A 305 -11.73 -16.44 -35.62
N VAL A 306 -10.89 -15.60 -34.99
CA VAL A 306 -10.08 -16.02 -33.85
C VAL A 306 -10.94 -16.33 -32.63
N ALA A 307 -11.94 -15.50 -32.33
CA ALA A 307 -12.84 -15.74 -31.20
C ALA A 307 -13.62 -17.05 -31.35
N THR A 308 -14.03 -17.42 -32.56
CA THR A 308 -14.66 -18.71 -32.84
C THR A 308 -13.71 -19.87 -32.55
N ARG A 309 -12.49 -19.86 -33.11
CA ARG A 309 -11.46 -20.87 -32.83
C ARG A 309 -11.17 -21.03 -31.34
N MET A 310 -11.08 -19.91 -30.62
CA MET A 310 -10.88 -19.92 -29.18
C MET A 310 -12.06 -20.57 -28.42
N ARG A 311 -13.31 -20.29 -28.81
CA ARG A 311 -14.50 -20.91 -28.20
C ARG A 311 -14.61 -22.40 -28.52
N ASP A 312 -14.17 -22.82 -29.71
CA ASP A 312 -14.15 -24.22 -30.10
C ASP A 312 -13.16 -25.02 -29.25
N LEU A 313 -12.00 -24.43 -28.94
CA LEU A 313 -11.02 -25.04 -28.01
C LEU A 313 -11.50 -25.02 -26.56
N VAL A 314 -12.10 -23.90 -26.11
CA VAL A 314 -12.54 -23.73 -24.72
C VAL A 314 -13.98 -23.19 -24.68
N PRO A 315 -14.98 -24.09 -24.62
CA PRO A 315 -16.39 -23.70 -24.63
C PRO A 315 -16.86 -23.18 -23.26
N GLY A 316 -17.99 -22.47 -23.27
CA GLY A 316 -18.68 -22.02 -22.05
C GLY A 316 -17.98 -20.90 -21.28
N LEU A 317 -17.25 -20.03 -21.99
CA LEU A 317 -16.67 -18.82 -21.41
C LEU A 317 -17.76 -17.84 -20.98
N ARG A 318 -17.55 -17.15 -19.85
CA ARG A 318 -18.44 -16.08 -19.38
C ARG A 318 -18.13 -14.76 -20.07
N ARG A 319 -16.85 -14.53 -20.40
CA ARG A 319 -16.36 -13.32 -21.06
C ARG A 319 -15.97 -13.59 -22.51
N HIS A 320 -15.75 -12.51 -23.24
CA HIS A 320 -15.20 -12.59 -24.58
C HIS A 320 -13.80 -13.25 -24.55
N PRO A 321 -13.47 -14.19 -25.46
CA PRO A 321 -12.20 -14.91 -25.44
C PRO A 321 -10.99 -14.02 -25.76
N LEU A 322 -11.18 -12.95 -26.53
CA LEU A 322 -10.16 -11.92 -26.78
C LEU A 322 -10.19 -10.85 -25.70
N ALA A 323 -9.02 -10.35 -25.32
CA ALA A 323 -8.82 -9.09 -24.61
C ALA A 323 -8.27 -8.05 -25.60
N LEU A 324 -8.93 -6.90 -25.69
CA LEU A 324 -8.58 -5.84 -26.64
C LEU A 324 -8.20 -4.56 -25.90
N ASP A 325 -7.06 -3.99 -26.27
CA ASP A 325 -6.67 -2.63 -25.94
C ASP A 325 -6.52 -1.82 -27.24
N LEU A 326 -6.79 -0.51 -27.18
CA LEU A 326 -6.62 0.39 -28.31
C LEU A 326 -5.40 1.29 -28.12
N CYS A 327 -4.52 1.33 -29.12
CA CYS A 327 -3.56 2.41 -29.28
C CYS A 327 -4.19 3.50 -30.16
N LEU A 328 -4.38 4.69 -29.60
CA LEU A 328 -5.01 5.79 -30.29
C LEU A 328 -4.04 6.41 -31.31
N ASP A 329 -4.55 6.61 -32.52
CA ASP A 329 -3.91 7.38 -33.59
C ASP A 329 -3.91 8.86 -33.21
N ALA A 330 -2.95 9.25 -32.36
CA ALA A 330 -2.87 10.59 -31.83
C ALA A 330 -1.43 10.99 -31.49
N THR A 331 -1.13 12.27 -31.70
CA THR A 331 0.10 12.94 -31.29
C THR A 331 -0.28 14.09 -30.39
N VAL A 332 0.24 14.14 -29.16
CA VAL A 332 -0.17 15.15 -28.18
C VAL A 332 1.08 15.76 -27.53
N VAL A 333 1.17 17.08 -27.58
CA VAL A 333 2.15 17.89 -26.87
C VAL A 333 1.40 18.97 -26.09
N LEU A 334 1.52 18.94 -24.77
CA LEU A 334 0.84 19.84 -23.85
C LEU A 334 1.78 20.95 -23.37
N PRO A 335 1.26 22.12 -22.96
CA PRO A 335 2.09 23.18 -22.40
C PRO A 335 2.79 22.73 -21.09
N ASP A 336 4.04 23.14 -20.88
CA ASP A 336 4.77 22.93 -19.61
C ASP A 336 4.02 23.44 -18.38
N LEU A 337 3.18 24.45 -18.56
CA LEU A 337 2.36 25.00 -17.49
C LEU A 337 1.36 23.97 -16.94
N VAL A 338 0.88 23.03 -17.76
CA VAL A 338 0.00 21.94 -17.30
C VAL A 338 0.77 21.04 -16.33
N ALA A 339 1.99 20.61 -16.68
CA ALA A 339 2.83 19.81 -15.79
C ALA A 339 3.08 20.51 -14.45
N ARG A 340 3.37 21.82 -14.48
CA ARG A 340 3.57 22.63 -13.26
C ARG A 340 2.33 22.70 -12.37
N GLU A 341 1.13 22.82 -12.95
CA GLU A 341 -0.12 22.77 -12.17
C GLU A 341 -0.37 21.38 -11.58
N VAL A 342 0.03 20.30 -12.26
CA VAL A 342 -0.05 18.92 -11.73
C VAL A 342 0.94 18.71 -10.57
N GLU A 343 2.18 19.19 -10.70
CA GLU A 343 3.18 19.20 -9.62
C GLU A 343 2.66 19.94 -8.37
N ARG A 344 2.03 21.10 -8.59
CA ARG A 344 1.44 21.91 -7.53
C ARG A 344 0.21 21.23 -6.91
N ALA A 345 -0.63 20.57 -7.69
CA ALA A 345 -1.78 19.82 -7.20
C ALA A 345 -1.36 18.66 -6.29
N ALA A 346 -0.35 17.88 -6.68
CA ALA A 346 0.19 16.81 -5.85
C ALA A 346 0.79 17.34 -4.54
N THR A 347 1.47 18.47 -4.59
CA THR A 347 2.01 19.15 -3.40
C THR A 347 0.89 19.56 -2.44
N ILE A 348 -0.17 20.20 -2.94
CA ILE A 348 -1.33 20.60 -2.13
C ILE A 348 -2.03 19.39 -1.52
N LEU A 349 -2.30 18.35 -2.32
CA LEU A 349 -2.94 17.12 -1.84
C LEU A 349 -2.12 16.42 -0.76
N THR A 350 -0.79 16.50 -0.82
CA THR A 350 0.10 15.97 0.21
C THR A 350 -0.04 16.73 1.52
N ARG A 351 -0.07 18.07 1.47
CA ARG A 351 -0.23 18.93 2.65
C ARG A 351 -1.57 18.71 3.36
N ILE A 352 -2.67 18.62 2.59
CA ILE A 352 -4.03 18.52 3.14
C ILE A 352 -4.55 17.07 3.27
N CYS A 353 -3.68 16.07 3.10
CA CYS A 353 -4.09 14.67 3.13
C CYS A 353 -4.68 14.28 4.49
N ALA A 354 -5.67 13.40 4.49
CA ALA A 354 -6.35 12.99 5.73
C ALA A 354 -5.45 12.15 6.67
N ARG A 355 -4.37 11.59 6.13
CA ARG A 355 -3.48 10.61 6.76
C ARG A 355 -2.00 10.92 6.43
N PRO A 356 -1.42 11.99 7.01
CA PRO A 356 -0.05 12.43 6.71
C PRO A 356 1.06 11.50 7.21
N TYR A 357 0.76 10.63 8.17
CA TYR A 357 1.74 9.73 8.82
C TYR A 357 1.28 8.27 8.72
N GLY A 358 0.80 7.86 7.56
CA GLY A 358 0.26 6.51 7.36
C GLY A 358 -1.18 6.31 7.83
N THR A 359 -1.70 5.10 7.57
CA THR A 359 -3.03 4.70 8.03
C THR A 359 -2.96 4.13 9.45
N GLU A 360 -4.08 4.20 10.17
CA GLU A 360 -4.19 3.69 11.54
C GLU A 360 -3.88 2.19 11.64
N PRO A 361 -4.41 1.29 10.77
CA PRO A 361 -4.02 -0.12 10.78
C PRO A 361 -2.53 -0.36 10.60
N TRP A 362 -1.85 0.45 9.77
CA TRP A 362 -0.40 0.34 9.57
C TRP A 362 0.40 0.86 10.77
N ASN A 363 -0.10 1.87 11.47
CA ASN A 363 0.52 2.38 12.68
C ASN A 363 0.41 1.37 13.83
N GLU A 364 -0.75 0.73 13.98
CA GLU A 364 -0.95 -0.38 14.92
C GLU A 364 -0.11 -1.61 14.55
N TYR A 365 0.02 -1.93 13.26
CA TYR A 365 0.87 -3.01 12.79
C TYR A 365 2.36 -2.75 13.05
N HIS A 366 2.83 -1.53 12.80
CA HIS A 366 4.18 -1.09 13.15
C HIS A 366 4.43 -1.18 14.65
N GLN A 367 3.46 -0.76 15.48
CA GLN A 367 3.55 -0.88 16.93
C GLN A 367 3.68 -2.34 17.38
N ARG A 368 2.82 -3.24 16.88
CA ARG A 368 2.92 -4.69 17.15
C ARG A 368 4.27 -5.27 16.75
N PHE A 369 4.81 -4.87 15.60
CA PHE A 369 6.13 -5.29 15.14
C PHE A 369 7.23 -4.82 16.10
N TYR A 370 7.23 -3.52 16.41
CA TYR A 370 8.19 -2.89 17.31
C TYR A 370 8.18 -3.51 18.70
N GLU A 371 6.99 -3.74 19.28
CA GLU A 371 6.84 -4.30 20.63
C GLU A 371 7.34 -5.73 20.74
N ARG A 372 7.19 -6.51 19.66
CA ARG A 372 7.56 -7.91 19.64
C ARG A 372 9.03 -8.13 19.29
N PHE A 373 9.51 -7.49 18.23
CA PHE A 373 10.82 -7.78 17.65
C PHE A 373 11.88 -6.71 17.92
N GLY A 374 11.45 -5.51 18.35
CA GLY A 374 12.32 -4.38 18.62
C GLY A 374 12.86 -3.70 17.36
N VAL A 375 13.70 -2.68 17.59
CA VAL A 375 14.32 -1.89 16.53
C VAL A 375 15.43 -2.68 15.86
N GLY A 376 15.51 -2.61 14.54
CA GLY A 376 16.64 -3.11 13.78
C GLY A 376 16.74 -4.63 13.64
N THR A 377 15.88 -5.41 14.30
CA THR A 377 15.74 -6.85 14.03
C THR A 377 15.09 -7.06 12.66
N MET A 378 15.70 -7.89 11.83
CA MET A 378 15.19 -8.25 10.50
C MET A 378 14.44 -9.57 10.58
N VAL A 379 13.12 -9.53 10.53
CA VAL A 379 12.29 -10.74 10.66
C VAL A 379 11.96 -11.27 9.27
N PRO A 380 12.24 -12.54 8.95
CA PRO A 380 11.88 -13.14 7.66
C PRO A 380 10.42 -12.88 7.30
N LEU A 381 10.14 -12.49 6.06
CA LEU A 381 8.84 -11.99 5.64
C LEU A 381 7.69 -12.96 5.97
N LEU A 382 7.91 -14.26 5.74
CA LEU A 382 6.92 -15.30 6.03
C LEU A 382 6.72 -15.52 7.53
N GLU A 383 7.73 -15.29 8.37
CA GLU A 383 7.58 -15.36 9.84
C GLU A 383 6.79 -14.17 10.39
N VAL A 384 6.92 -12.98 9.79
CA VAL A 384 6.16 -11.80 10.20
C VAL A 384 4.65 -12.04 10.07
N VAL A 385 4.25 -12.59 8.93
CA VAL A 385 2.84 -12.78 8.56
C VAL A 385 2.23 -14.09 9.07
N ALA A 386 3.06 -15.00 9.58
CA ALA A 386 2.60 -16.25 10.16
C ALA A 386 1.69 -16.00 11.38
N ASP A 387 0.85 -16.98 11.70
CA ASP A 387 0.02 -17.00 12.92
C ASP A 387 0.88 -16.94 14.19
N SER A 388 2.07 -17.53 14.15
CA SER A 388 3.08 -17.45 15.22
C SER A 388 3.79 -16.10 15.26
N GLY A 389 3.71 -15.30 14.18
CA GLY A 389 4.20 -13.94 14.05
C GLY A 389 3.16 -12.90 14.47
N ILE A 390 3.11 -11.76 13.78
CA ILE A 390 2.15 -10.67 14.07
C ILE A 390 0.97 -10.64 13.09
N GLY A 391 0.88 -11.63 12.19
CA GLY A 391 -0.18 -11.77 11.19
C GLY A 391 -0.16 -10.67 10.12
N TYR A 392 -1.31 -10.45 9.48
CA TYR A 392 -1.53 -9.32 8.55
C TYR A 392 -2.06 -8.08 9.29
N PRO A 393 -1.84 -6.87 8.74
CA PRO A 393 -2.52 -5.66 9.21
C PRO A 393 -4.04 -5.80 9.15
N ASP A 394 -4.73 -5.10 10.03
CA ASP A 394 -6.19 -5.10 10.11
C ASP A 394 -6.82 -4.58 8.80
N GLY A 395 -7.95 -5.17 8.39
CA GLY A 395 -8.59 -4.88 7.10
C GLY A 395 -7.95 -5.57 5.87
N TYR A 396 -7.03 -6.52 6.08
CA TYR A 396 -6.63 -7.50 5.06
C TYR A 396 -7.65 -8.64 4.99
N PRO A 397 -7.75 -9.36 3.85
CA PRO A 397 -8.57 -10.58 3.78
C PRO A 397 -8.24 -11.54 4.93
N GLY A 398 -9.26 -12.00 5.67
CA GLY A 398 -9.10 -12.88 6.83
C GLY A 398 -8.84 -12.16 8.17
N GLY A 399 -8.51 -10.86 8.16
CA GLY A 399 -8.33 -10.05 9.38
C GLY A 399 -9.64 -9.46 9.91
N PRO A 400 -9.67 -9.02 11.19
CA PRO A 400 -10.83 -8.34 11.75
C PRO A 400 -11.14 -7.06 10.96
N THR A 401 -12.42 -6.87 10.61
CA THR A 401 -12.92 -5.65 9.98
C THR A 401 -13.30 -4.65 11.07
N GLY A 402 -12.32 -3.97 11.64
CA GLY A 402 -12.55 -2.91 12.62
C GLY A 402 -13.20 -1.69 11.97
N ALA A 403 -14.52 -1.57 12.04
CA ALA A 403 -15.21 -0.30 11.77
C ALA A 403 -15.08 0.61 13.00
N SER A 404 -13.89 1.19 13.21
CA SER A 404 -13.74 2.26 14.19
C SER A 404 -14.61 3.45 13.75
N ARG A 405 -15.49 3.93 14.63
CA ARG A 405 -16.24 5.16 14.37
C ARG A 405 -15.25 6.31 14.23
N ARG A 406 -15.20 6.91 13.03
CA ARG A 406 -14.32 8.06 12.75
C ARG A 406 -14.62 9.19 13.74
N ARG A 407 -13.65 9.54 14.58
CA ARG A 407 -13.72 10.75 15.42
C ARG A 407 -13.53 11.98 14.53
N LEU A 408 -14.29 13.04 14.79
CA LEU A 408 -14.12 14.33 14.12
C LEU A 408 -12.73 14.88 14.45
N SER A 409 -12.02 15.32 13.41
CA SER A 409 -10.70 15.96 13.53
C SER A 409 -10.80 17.47 13.31
N PRO A 410 -9.81 18.27 13.74
CA PRO A 410 -9.77 19.71 13.45
C PRO A 410 -9.87 20.03 11.95
N ARG A 411 -9.34 19.15 11.08
CA ARG A 411 -9.51 19.23 9.63
C ARG A 411 -10.97 19.08 9.22
N ASP A 412 -11.72 18.16 9.86
CA ASP A 412 -13.15 17.97 9.58
C ASP A 412 -13.95 19.23 9.97
N ASP A 413 -13.60 19.91 11.06
CA ASP A 413 -14.25 21.17 11.46
C ASP A 413 -14.09 22.26 10.40
N VAL A 414 -12.88 22.44 9.87
CA VAL A 414 -12.61 23.38 8.78
C VAL A 414 -13.41 23.02 7.53
N LEU A 415 -13.44 21.73 7.15
CA LEU A 415 -14.17 21.28 5.95
C LEU A 415 -15.67 21.45 6.07
N LEU A 416 -16.24 21.12 7.24
CA LEU A 416 -17.65 21.36 7.53
C LEU A 416 -17.98 22.86 7.45
N GLY A 417 -17.13 23.71 8.03
CA GLY A 417 -17.27 25.17 7.96
C GLY A 417 -17.24 25.69 6.52
N LEU A 418 -16.29 25.24 5.69
CA LEU A 418 -16.19 25.61 4.28
C LEU A 418 -17.44 25.19 3.49
N ALA A 419 -17.89 23.95 3.67
CA ALA A 419 -19.08 23.42 2.98
C ALA A 419 -20.36 24.15 3.40
N GLN A 420 -20.53 24.39 4.71
CA GLN A 420 -21.70 25.07 5.25
C GLN A 420 -21.76 26.54 4.82
N ALA A 421 -20.65 27.27 4.90
CA ALA A 421 -20.59 28.67 4.45
C ALA A 421 -20.92 28.80 2.95
N ALA A 422 -20.34 27.92 2.11
CA ALA A 422 -20.65 27.92 0.68
C ALA A 422 -22.15 27.67 0.41
N ALA A 423 -22.76 26.71 1.14
CA ALA A 423 -24.18 26.43 1.02
C ALA A 423 -25.07 27.62 1.44
N LEU A 424 -24.76 28.27 2.57
CA LEU A 424 -25.51 29.42 3.10
C LEU A 424 -25.40 30.66 2.20
N ASP A 425 -24.22 30.90 1.63
CA ASP A 425 -23.96 32.05 0.76
C ASP A 425 -24.38 31.82 -0.70
N GLY A 426 -24.94 30.64 -1.02
CA GLY A 426 -25.36 30.30 -2.37
C GLY A 426 -24.19 30.12 -3.36
N ARG A 427 -23.00 29.75 -2.88
CA ARG A 427 -21.78 29.57 -3.67
C ARG A 427 -21.55 28.11 -4.01
N ASP A 428 -21.28 27.84 -5.28
CA ASP A 428 -20.98 26.47 -5.75
C ASP A 428 -19.49 26.16 -5.86
N GLU A 429 -18.63 27.17 -5.61
CA GLU A 429 -17.17 27.04 -5.61
C GLU A 429 -16.55 27.73 -4.38
N VAL A 430 -15.55 27.08 -3.80
CA VAL A 430 -14.65 27.64 -2.79
C VAL A 430 -13.24 27.65 -3.36
N VAL A 431 -12.64 28.85 -3.41
CA VAL A 431 -11.24 29.04 -3.81
C VAL A 431 -10.37 28.99 -2.56
N LEU A 432 -9.53 27.96 -2.46
CA LEU A 432 -8.61 27.78 -1.34
C LEU A 432 -7.44 28.77 -1.45
N THR A 433 -7.09 29.39 -0.33
CA THR A 433 -5.88 30.20 -0.17
C THR A 433 -4.78 29.40 0.54
N ASP A 434 -3.57 29.95 0.62
CA ASP A 434 -2.47 29.33 1.35
C ASP A 434 -2.79 29.22 2.86
N GLU A 435 -3.54 30.17 3.41
CA GLU A 435 -4.03 30.16 4.79
C GLU A 435 -5.03 29.02 5.01
N THR A 436 -5.98 28.81 4.08
CA THR A 436 -6.93 27.69 4.16
C THR A 436 -6.22 26.35 4.04
N VAL A 437 -5.23 26.23 3.14
CA VAL A 437 -4.42 25.02 3.02
C VAL A 437 -3.70 24.72 4.33
N THR A 438 -3.10 25.73 4.96
CA THR A 438 -2.41 25.60 6.25
C THR A 438 -3.37 25.19 7.37
N ALA A 439 -4.60 25.73 7.39
CA ALA A 439 -5.63 25.34 8.36
C ALA A 439 -6.12 23.88 8.18
N LEU A 440 -5.95 23.30 6.99
CA LEU A 440 -6.30 21.90 6.69
C LEU A 440 -5.18 20.91 6.97
N GLU A 441 -3.96 21.39 7.25
CA GLU A 441 -2.82 20.54 7.60
C GLU A 441 -3.05 19.82 8.93
N ARG A 442 -2.42 18.64 9.07
CA ARG A 442 -2.58 17.80 10.25
C ARG A 442 -1.25 17.47 10.88
N GLY A 443 -1.20 17.61 12.20
CA GLY A 443 -0.08 17.20 13.04
C GLY A 443 1.06 18.23 13.07
N PRO A 444 1.94 18.14 14.08
CA PRO A 444 3.02 19.11 14.28
C PRO A 444 4.27 18.82 13.44
N GLN A 445 4.37 17.64 12.83
CA GLN A 445 5.56 17.19 12.09
C GLN A 445 5.36 17.32 10.58
N GLU A 446 6.43 17.59 9.84
CA GLU A 446 6.36 17.59 8.37
C GLU A 446 6.06 16.16 7.86
N PRO A 447 5.02 15.96 7.03
CA PRO A 447 4.69 14.65 6.48
C PRO A 447 5.79 14.09 5.59
N ARG A 448 6.05 12.79 5.69
CA ARG A 448 6.99 12.10 4.80
C ARG A 448 6.39 11.98 3.40
N VAL A 449 6.90 12.75 2.45
CA VAL A 449 6.42 12.76 1.06
C VAL A 449 6.68 11.40 0.40
N PRO A 450 5.69 10.79 -0.30
CA PRO A 450 5.93 9.58 -1.07
C PRO A 450 6.95 9.85 -2.19
N PRO A 451 7.92 8.95 -2.44
CA PRO A 451 9.03 9.25 -3.35
C PRO A 451 8.60 9.38 -4.81
N HIS A 452 7.49 8.78 -5.19
CA HIS A 452 6.87 8.96 -6.51
C HIS A 452 5.37 8.69 -6.45
N LEU A 453 4.60 9.32 -7.31
CA LEU A 453 3.16 9.12 -7.45
C LEU A 453 2.80 9.09 -8.92
N GLU A 454 1.53 8.82 -9.20
CA GLU A 454 0.97 9.06 -10.53
C GLU A 454 -0.35 9.77 -10.36
N VAL A 455 -0.51 10.88 -11.07
CA VAL A 455 -1.67 11.74 -10.94
C VAL A 455 -2.44 11.76 -12.24
N GLY A 456 -3.70 11.33 -12.18
CA GLY A 456 -4.65 11.45 -13.28
C GLY A 456 -5.36 12.79 -13.24
N VAL A 457 -5.39 13.48 -14.38
CA VAL A 457 -6.09 14.76 -14.51
C VAL A 457 -6.90 14.85 -15.80
N ARG A 458 -7.90 15.74 -15.79
CA ARG A 458 -8.54 16.29 -17.00
C ARG A 458 -8.07 17.71 -17.22
N LEU A 459 -7.74 18.03 -18.47
CA LEU A 459 -7.40 19.38 -18.89
C LEU A 459 -8.64 20.01 -19.54
N HIS A 460 -9.17 21.07 -18.95
CA HIS A 460 -10.29 21.82 -19.50
C HIS A 460 -9.74 23.08 -20.19
N ALA A 461 -9.80 23.12 -21.52
CA ALA A 461 -9.38 24.23 -22.36
C ALA A 461 -10.10 24.19 -23.72
N ALA A 462 -10.59 25.35 -24.18
CA ALA A 462 -11.24 25.45 -25.49
C ALA A 462 -10.28 25.13 -26.65
N SER A 463 -8.98 25.41 -26.49
CA SER A 463 -7.93 25.09 -27.45
C SER A 463 -6.57 24.96 -26.77
N LEU A 464 -5.58 24.34 -27.43
CA LEU A 464 -4.19 24.35 -26.93
C LEU A 464 -3.56 25.74 -26.93
N ALA A 465 -4.02 26.64 -27.81
CA ALA A 465 -3.60 28.04 -27.80
C ALA A 465 -4.05 28.77 -26.52
N ASP A 466 -5.25 28.44 -26.03
CA ASP A 466 -5.75 28.95 -24.75
C ASP A 466 -5.00 28.36 -23.57
N ALA A 467 -4.74 27.04 -23.60
CA ALA A 467 -3.92 26.38 -22.59
C ALA A 467 -2.52 27.01 -22.51
N ARG A 468 -1.89 27.29 -23.65
CA ARG A 468 -0.59 27.99 -23.73
C ARG A 468 -0.62 29.38 -23.10
N ARG A 469 -1.71 30.12 -23.29
CA ARG A 469 -1.94 31.45 -22.67
C ARG A 469 -2.33 31.36 -21.19
N GLY A 470 -2.35 30.15 -20.61
CA GLY A 470 -2.73 29.93 -19.21
C GLY A 470 -4.24 30.00 -18.94
N ARG A 471 -5.08 29.95 -19.97
CA ARG A 471 -6.55 29.93 -19.89
C ARG A 471 -7.06 28.49 -19.90
N PHE A 472 -6.84 27.78 -18.80
CA PHE A 472 -7.28 26.40 -18.60
C PHE A 472 -7.48 26.10 -17.12
N THR A 473 -8.15 24.98 -16.83
CA THR A 473 -8.16 24.36 -15.50
C THR A 473 -7.76 22.90 -15.58
N VAL A 474 -7.18 22.39 -14.51
CA VAL A 474 -6.80 20.97 -14.35
C VAL A 474 -7.67 20.37 -13.26
N GLU A 475 -8.50 19.40 -13.61
CA GLU A 475 -9.37 18.68 -12.66
C GLU A 475 -8.72 17.37 -12.24
N MET A 476 -8.60 17.14 -10.94
CA MET A 476 -8.04 15.92 -10.37
C MET A 476 -9.00 14.73 -10.55
N THR A 477 -8.61 13.71 -11.33
CA THR A 477 -9.45 12.53 -11.57
C THR A 477 -9.02 11.31 -10.78
N SER A 478 -7.73 11.12 -10.55
CA SER A 478 -7.17 10.01 -9.80
C SER A 478 -5.80 10.34 -9.22
N VAL A 479 -5.43 9.65 -8.14
CA VAL A 479 -4.06 9.65 -7.59
C VAL A 479 -3.73 8.20 -7.28
N ALA A 480 -2.69 7.67 -7.92
CA ALA A 480 -2.18 6.35 -7.64
C ALA A 480 -0.93 6.44 -6.75
N ARG A 481 -0.78 5.41 -5.93
CA ARG A 481 0.25 5.28 -4.89
C ARG A 481 1.70 5.31 -5.40
N GLY A 482 1.91 5.09 -6.69
CA GLY A 482 3.23 5.04 -7.30
C GLY A 482 3.16 5.22 -8.82
N ALA A 483 4.28 5.65 -9.40
CA ALA A 483 4.45 5.75 -10.83
C ALA A 483 4.39 4.35 -11.47
N GLY A 484 3.69 4.23 -12.60
CA GLY A 484 3.58 2.97 -13.32
C GLY A 484 2.33 2.15 -12.99
N VAL A 485 1.54 2.54 -11.98
CA VAL A 485 0.29 1.85 -11.62
C VAL A 485 -0.72 1.91 -12.78
N THR A 486 -0.96 3.07 -13.39
CA THR A 486 -1.77 3.18 -14.61
C THR A 486 -0.99 2.79 -15.84
N VAL A 487 0.25 3.27 -15.93
CA VAL A 487 1.02 3.22 -17.18
C VAL A 487 1.48 1.80 -17.53
N GLY A 488 1.87 0.99 -16.54
CA GLY A 488 2.63 -0.24 -16.73
C GLY A 488 1.99 -1.24 -17.68
N ARG A 489 0.70 -1.57 -17.48
CA ARG A 489 -0.06 -2.47 -18.36
C ARG A 489 -0.06 -2.00 -19.82
N PHE A 490 -0.10 -0.69 -20.06
CA PHE A 490 -0.23 -0.13 -21.39
C PHE A 490 1.10 0.03 -22.14
N LEU A 491 2.25 -0.20 -21.48
CA LEU A 491 3.55 -0.16 -22.15
C LEU A 491 3.60 -1.13 -23.34
N GLY A 492 3.01 -2.32 -23.19
CA GLY A 492 2.91 -3.32 -24.28
C GLY A 492 1.92 -2.97 -25.40
N VAL A 493 1.11 -1.92 -25.23
CA VAL A 493 0.13 -1.43 -26.21
C VAL A 493 0.70 -0.30 -27.07
N LEU A 494 1.60 0.51 -26.49
CA LEU A 494 2.16 1.68 -27.14
C LEU A 494 3.19 1.32 -28.22
N PRO A 495 3.35 2.14 -29.27
CA PRO A 495 4.44 2.01 -30.25
C PRO A 495 5.81 2.13 -29.57
N THR A 496 6.84 1.50 -30.17
CA THR A 496 8.19 1.38 -29.58
C THR A 496 8.75 2.70 -29.06
N ALA A 497 8.78 3.77 -29.86
CA ALA A 497 9.33 5.07 -29.43
C ALA A 497 8.51 5.76 -28.31
N GLN A 498 7.22 5.48 -28.19
CA GLN A 498 6.40 5.99 -27.08
C GLN A 498 6.60 5.15 -25.81
N ARG A 499 6.70 3.83 -25.98
CA ARG A 499 6.99 2.87 -24.91
C ARG A 499 8.35 3.16 -24.26
N GLU A 500 9.40 3.31 -25.05
CA GLU A 500 10.77 3.56 -24.56
C GLU A 500 10.85 4.83 -23.71
N ARG A 501 10.19 5.92 -24.13
CA ARG A 501 10.13 7.16 -23.35
C ARG A 501 9.46 6.98 -21.99
N LEU A 502 8.31 6.30 -21.94
CA LEU A 502 7.65 6.01 -20.66
C LEU A 502 8.42 5.00 -19.81
N GLN A 503 9.09 4.02 -20.42
CA GLN A 503 9.96 3.09 -19.70
C GLN A 503 11.14 3.83 -19.06
N ALA A 504 11.73 4.80 -19.75
CA ALA A 504 12.80 5.63 -19.20
C ALA A 504 12.32 6.45 -17.97
N GLU A 505 11.09 6.97 -18.00
CA GLU A 505 10.49 7.65 -16.82
C GLU A 505 10.34 6.71 -15.62
N LEU A 506 10.08 5.42 -15.87
CA LEU A 506 9.78 4.39 -14.86
C LEU A 506 10.96 3.52 -14.44
N ALA A 507 12.10 3.56 -15.14
CA ALA A 507 13.25 2.70 -14.90
C ALA A 507 14.07 3.13 -13.66
N ASP A 508 14.14 4.44 -13.41
CA ASP A 508 14.84 5.03 -12.27
C ASP A 508 13.84 5.77 -11.36
N LEU A 509 13.12 4.98 -10.56
CA LEU A 509 12.18 5.49 -9.58
C LEU A 509 12.90 5.78 -8.26
N PRO A 510 12.82 7.01 -7.73
CA PRO A 510 13.37 7.30 -6.40
C PRO A 510 12.63 6.47 -5.35
N THR A 511 13.33 6.13 -4.28
CA THR A 511 12.76 5.42 -3.13
C THR A 511 12.69 6.35 -1.94
N ALA A 512 11.94 5.95 -0.92
CA ALA A 512 11.67 6.82 0.23
C ALA A 512 12.90 6.99 1.16
N ASP A 513 13.93 6.15 0.99
CA ASP A 513 15.15 6.10 1.81
C ASP A 513 16.40 5.92 0.95
N ALA A 514 17.51 6.55 1.34
CA ALA A 514 18.79 6.37 0.67
C ALA A 514 19.27 4.91 0.73
N GLY A 515 19.90 4.44 -0.35
CA GLY A 515 20.38 3.05 -0.46
C GLY A 515 19.27 2.01 -0.55
N THR A 516 18.05 2.41 -0.91
CA THR A 516 16.92 1.50 -1.17
C THR A 516 16.67 1.41 -2.68
N VAL A 517 16.47 0.20 -3.18
CA VAL A 517 16.27 -0.09 -4.61
C VAL A 517 14.80 -0.36 -4.89
N ALA A 518 14.25 0.24 -5.94
CA ALA A 518 12.90 -0.09 -6.41
C ALA A 518 12.88 -1.47 -7.10
N ALA A 519 11.97 -2.35 -6.69
CA ALA A 519 11.78 -3.67 -7.30
C ALA A 519 10.35 -3.83 -7.81
N GLN A 520 10.19 -4.34 -9.03
CA GLN A 520 8.88 -4.58 -9.62
C GLN A 520 8.25 -5.83 -9.00
N LEU A 521 7.05 -5.68 -8.46
CA LEU A 521 6.30 -6.81 -7.91
C LEU A 521 5.56 -7.55 -9.03
N SER A 522 5.74 -8.88 -9.10
CA SER A 522 5.13 -9.76 -10.11
C SER A 522 4.41 -10.92 -9.42
N PHE A 523 3.12 -11.08 -9.69
CA PHE A 523 2.28 -12.10 -9.07
C PHE A 523 1.00 -12.35 -9.89
N PRO A 524 0.39 -13.54 -9.81
CA PRO A 524 -0.93 -13.80 -10.37
C PRO A 524 -2.02 -13.09 -9.54
N ALA A 525 -3.03 -12.54 -10.22
CA ALA A 525 -4.20 -11.98 -9.54
C ALA A 525 -4.99 -13.09 -8.80
N LEU A 526 -5.61 -12.75 -7.67
CA LEU A 526 -6.41 -13.71 -6.90
C LEU A 526 -7.58 -14.26 -7.72
N LEU A 527 -8.21 -13.41 -8.53
CA LEU A 527 -9.22 -13.81 -9.53
C LEU A 527 -8.55 -13.97 -10.90
N PRO A 528 -8.50 -15.19 -11.46
CA PRO A 528 -7.85 -15.44 -12.76
C PRO A 528 -8.39 -14.54 -13.89
N ASP A 529 -9.69 -14.25 -13.89
CA ASP A 529 -10.35 -13.36 -14.87
C ASP A 529 -9.82 -11.92 -14.89
N THR A 530 -9.09 -11.51 -13.84
CA THR A 530 -8.49 -10.18 -13.71
C THR A 530 -6.99 -10.17 -14.01
N ALA A 531 -6.39 -11.31 -14.34
CA ALA A 531 -4.95 -11.43 -14.60
C ALA A 531 -4.46 -10.56 -15.76
N HIS A 532 -5.34 -10.15 -16.68
CA HIS A 532 -5.01 -9.14 -17.68
C HIS A 532 -4.51 -7.84 -17.02
N VAL A 533 -5.10 -7.41 -15.91
CA VAL A 533 -4.76 -6.15 -15.24
C VAL A 533 -3.34 -6.18 -14.71
N THR A 534 -2.83 -7.33 -14.25
CA THR A 534 -1.49 -7.46 -13.64
C THR A 534 -0.36 -7.57 -14.66
N ARG A 535 -0.67 -7.82 -15.95
CA ARG A 535 0.35 -8.00 -16.97
C ARG A 535 1.00 -6.68 -17.37
N ALA A 536 2.27 -6.52 -17.01
CA ALA A 536 3.09 -5.35 -17.33
C ALA A 536 4.53 -5.80 -17.59
N PRO A 537 5.21 -5.30 -18.64
CA PRO A 537 6.58 -5.70 -18.92
C PRO A 537 7.51 -5.38 -17.75
N ARG A 538 8.62 -6.10 -17.64
CA ARG A 538 9.68 -5.76 -16.67
C ARG A 538 10.33 -4.43 -17.06
N VAL A 539 10.27 -3.45 -16.15
CA VAL A 539 10.90 -2.13 -16.32
C VAL A 539 12.00 -1.91 -15.29
N LEU A 540 11.80 -2.38 -14.06
CA LEU A 540 12.76 -2.21 -12.97
C LEU A 540 13.86 -3.30 -12.98
N PRO A 541 15.05 -2.98 -12.44
CA PRO A 541 16.19 -3.90 -12.45
C PRO A 541 15.96 -5.14 -11.59
N LEU A 542 15.17 -5.05 -10.51
CA LEU A 542 14.82 -6.20 -9.66
C LEU A 542 13.34 -6.56 -9.80
N VAL A 543 13.03 -7.85 -9.71
CA VAL A 543 11.66 -8.37 -9.66
C VAL A 543 11.45 -9.12 -8.35
N ILE A 544 10.40 -8.80 -7.60
CA ILE A 544 9.90 -9.66 -6.52
C ILE A 544 8.83 -10.57 -7.12
N SER A 545 9.10 -11.86 -7.17
CA SER A 545 8.24 -12.87 -7.81
C SER A 545 7.47 -13.65 -6.76
N LEU A 546 6.14 -13.68 -6.85
CA LEU A 546 5.26 -14.44 -5.95
C LEU A 546 4.38 -15.41 -6.73
N GLN A 547 4.37 -16.69 -6.37
CA GLN A 547 3.53 -17.71 -7.03
C GLN A 547 3.72 -17.77 -8.55
N GLU A 548 4.94 -17.62 -9.04
CA GLU A 548 5.26 -17.70 -10.47
C GLU A 548 6.30 -18.78 -10.73
N HIS A 549 6.20 -19.43 -11.89
CA HIS A 549 7.24 -20.34 -12.36
C HIS A 549 8.41 -19.56 -12.95
N ARG A 550 9.54 -19.51 -12.22
CA ARG A 550 10.79 -18.88 -12.68
C ARG A 550 11.97 -19.76 -12.33
N ALA A 551 12.99 -19.71 -13.19
CA ALA A 551 14.31 -20.21 -12.81
C ALA A 551 14.97 -19.23 -11.81
N PRO A 552 15.86 -19.72 -10.92
CA PRO A 552 16.68 -18.84 -10.10
C PRO A 552 17.46 -17.84 -10.96
N ASP A 553 17.39 -16.56 -10.59
CA ASP A 553 18.03 -15.46 -11.32
C ASP A 553 18.47 -14.39 -10.31
N ALA A 554 19.67 -13.83 -10.49
CA ALA A 554 20.25 -12.85 -9.56
C ALA A 554 19.43 -11.54 -9.49
N ALA A 555 18.57 -11.26 -10.47
CA ALA A 555 17.70 -10.10 -10.49
C ALA A 555 16.26 -10.41 -10.02
N VAL A 556 15.99 -11.65 -9.58
CA VAL A 556 14.72 -12.06 -9.00
C VAL A 556 14.89 -12.29 -7.50
N LEU A 557 13.94 -11.76 -6.72
CA LEU A 557 13.76 -11.97 -5.29
C LEU A 557 12.48 -12.77 -5.08
N THR A 558 12.49 -13.64 -4.07
CA THR A 558 11.36 -14.42 -3.60
C THR A 558 11.03 -14.05 -2.15
N PRO A 559 9.89 -14.49 -1.58
CA PRO A 559 9.59 -14.25 -0.16
C PRO A 559 10.67 -14.74 0.80
N ALA A 560 11.40 -15.80 0.46
CA ALA A 560 12.47 -16.36 1.29
C ALA A 560 13.70 -15.44 1.36
N ASP A 561 13.95 -14.62 0.32
CA ASP A 561 15.04 -13.64 0.30
C ASP A 561 14.73 -12.41 1.17
N LEU A 562 13.47 -12.22 1.58
CA LEU A 562 12.98 -10.96 2.12
C LEU A 562 12.78 -11.00 3.64
N ALA A 563 13.11 -9.89 4.30
CA ALA A 563 12.86 -9.63 5.70
C ALA A 563 12.23 -8.23 5.91
N VAL A 564 11.43 -8.09 6.96
CA VAL A 564 10.85 -6.83 7.41
C VAL A 564 11.59 -6.36 8.65
N ALA A 565 11.83 -5.05 8.76
CA ALA A 565 12.42 -4.44 9.93
C ALA A 565 11.82 -3.05 10.20
N CYS A 566 12.12 -2.47 11.36
CA CYS A 566 11.74 -1.10 11.69
C CYS A 566 12.90 -0.33 12.37
N ASP A 567 12.91 1.00 12.24
CA ASP A 567 13.85 1.90 12.92
C ASP A 567 13.22 2.64 14.12
N GLY A 568 12.03 2.19 14.56
CA GLY A 568 11.21 2.83 15.59
C GLY A 568 10.31 3.96 15.06
N ARG A 569 10.56 4.49 13.84
CA ARG A 569 9.70 5.50 13.21
C ARG A 569 8.98 4.98 11.98
N ARG A 570 9.55 3.99 11.27
CA ARG A 570 8.98 3.40 10.06
C ARG A 570 9.40 1.94 9.87
N MET A 571 8.61 1.23 9.07
CA MET A 571 8.91 -0.11 8.59
C MET A 571 9.60 -0.08 7.23
N TYR A 572 10.45 -1.06 6.95
CA TYR A 572 11.10 -1.24 5.66
C TYR A 572 11.28 -2.72 5.30
N LEU A 573 11.35 -2.99 4.00
CA LEU A 573 11.64 -4.31 3.44
C LEU A 573 13.10 -4.38 3.00
N ALA A 574 13.73 -5.54 3.18
CA ALA A 574 15.13 -5.76 2.82
C ALA A 574 15.39 -7.20 2.37
N ALA A 575 16.46 -7.39 1.61
CA ALA A 575 17.06 -8.67 1.28
C ALA A 575 18.40 -8.79 2.02
N PRO A 576 18.43 -9.37 3.24
CA PRO A 576 19.61 -9.36 4.12
C PRO A 576 20.86 -9.97 3.46
N ASP A 577 20.70 -11.11 2.79
CA ASP A 577 21.78 -11.85 2.12
C ASP A 577 22.49 -11.03 1.03
N ARG A 578 21.77 -10.06 0.46
CA ARG A 578 22.29 -9.18 -0.60
C ARG A 578 22.71 -7.81 -0.08
N GLY A 579 22.49 -7.51 1.20
CA GLY A 579 22.73 -6.19 1.77
C GLY A 579 21.83 -5.08 1.21
N LEU A 580 20.68 -5.44 0.61
CA LEU A 580 19.82 -4.49 -0.12
C LEU A 580 18.56 -4.15 0.68
N ARG A 581 18.19 -2.87 0.69
CA ARG A 581 16.82 -2.45 1.04
C ARG A 581 15.99 -2.39 -0.24
N VAL A 582 14.72 -2.76 -0.14
CA VAL A 582 13.85 -2.87 -1.31
C VAL A 582 12.54 -2.12 -1.09
N GLU A 583 12.09 -1.41 -2.11
CA GLU A 583 10.75 -0.83 -2.17
C GLU A 583 9.99 -1.43 -3.35
N ALA A 584 8.89 -2.12 -3.06
CA ALA A 584 8.13 -2.82 -4.09
C ALA A 584 7.20 -1.87 -4.87
N VAL A 585 7.21 -2.00 -6.20
CA VAL A 585 6.37 -1.22 -7.11
C VAL A 585 5.47 -2.16 -7.89
N GLY A 586 4.16 -2.05 -7.66
CA GLY A 586 3.14 -2.69 -8.50
C GLY A 586 2.92 -1.87 -9.77
N MET A 587 3.40 -2.36 -10.92
CA MET A 587 3.27 -1.70 -12.23
C MET A 587 1.89 -1.93 -12.88
N HIS A 588 0.83 -1.94 -12.07
CA HIS A 588 -0.53 -2.20 -12.51
C HIS A 588 -1.60 -1.67 -11.54
N ALA A 589 -2.80 -1.39 -12.07
CA ALA A 589 -3.93 -0.86 -11.32
C ALA A 589 -4.89 -1.96 -10.80
N LEU A 590 -4.33 -3.04 -10.23
CA LEU A 590 -5.15 -4.08 -9.60
C LEU A 590 -5.65 -3.57 -8.25
N ASN A 591 -6.92 -3.83 -7.92
CA ASN A 591 -7.48 -3.45 -6.64
C ASN A 591 -6.75 -4.20 -5.50
N LEU A 592 -6.10 -3.44 -4.61
CA LEU A 592 -5.31 -3.95 -3.49
C LEU A 592 -6.16 -4.70 -2.46
N ALA A 593 -7.38 -4.22 -2.19
CA ALA A 593 -8.23 -4.80 -1.16
C ALA A 593 -8.98 -6.05 -1.65
N GLU A 594 -9.41 -6.06 -2.92
CA GLU A 594 -10.34 -7.07 -3.42
C GLU A 594 -9.68 -8.19 -4.24
N HIS A 595 -8.67 -7.88 -5.06
CA HIS A 595 -8.16 -8.81 -6.08
C HIS A 595 -6.67 -9.16 -5.90
N THR A 596 -5.99 -8.51 -4.96
CA THR A 596 -4.56 -8.68 -4.71
C THR A 596 -4.34 -9.69 -3.57
N PRO A 597 -3.48 -10.70 -3.72
CA PRO A 597 -3.10 -11.58 -2.63
C PRO A 597 -2.57 -10.80 -1.42
N PRO A 598 -2.97 -11.13 -0.18
CA PRO A 598 -2.54 -10.43 1.05
C PRO A 598 -1.03 -10.20 1.17
N LEU A 599 -0.20 -11.22 0.88
CA LEU A 599 1.26 -11.04 0.89
C LEU A 599 1.74 -10.01 -0.14
N ALA A 600 1.19 -10.03 -1.36
CA ALA A 600 1.51 -9.05 -2.40
C ALA A 600 1.12 -7.63 -1.96
N ARG A 601 -0.06 -7.47 -1.34
CA ARG A 601 -0.53 -6.19 -0.79
C ARG A 601 0.42 -5.69 0.29
N LEU A 602 0.81 -6.54 1.26
CA LEU A 602 1.76 -6.21 2.33
C LEU A 602 3.10 -5.74 1.77
N ILE A 603 3.71 -6.51 0.86
CA ILE A 603 4.99 -6.16 0.22
C ILE A 603 4.88 -4.81 -0.50
N THR A 604 3.76 -4.55 -1.17
CA THR A 604 3.55 -3.26 -1.85
C THR A 604 3.47 -2.11 -0.83
N GLU A 605 2.78 -2.29 0.30
CA GLU A 605 2.46 -1.23 1.29
C GLU A 605 3.56 -0.94 2.33
N VAL A 606 4.33 -1.94 2.77
CA VAL A 606 5.19 -1.86 3.97
C VAL A 606 6.19 -0.69 3.95
N SER A 607 7.01 -0.53 2.91
CA SER A 607 8.06 0.50 2.86
C SER A 607 7.51 1.94 2.77
N ARG A 608 6.21 2.07 2.45
CA ARG A 608 5.51 3.35 2.28
C ARG A 608 4.43 3.57 3.34
N ALA A 609 4.33 2.68 4.32
CA ALA A 609 3.27 2.66 5.32
C ALA A 609 3.25 3.94 6.17
N GLN A 610 4.41 4.50 6.51
CA GLN A 610 4.55 5.74 7.28
C GLN A 610 4.71 7.01 6.40
N ASN A 611 4.50 6.90 5.08
CA ASN A 611 4.45 8.08 4.21
C ASN A 611 3.08 8.76 4.29
N ALA A 612 3.02 10.02 3.85
CA ALA A 612 1.77 10.70 3.58
C ALA A 612 0.94 9.89 2.56
N GLN A 613 -0.29 9.54 2.93
CA GLN A 613 -1.21 8.81 2.07
C GLN A 613 -1.90 9.79 1.14
N VAL A 614 -1.24 10.10 0.03
CA VAL A 614 -1.74 11.04 -0.97
C VAL A 614 -2.79 10.35 -1.84
N THR A 615 -4.04 10.78 -1.68
CA THR A 615 -5.20 10.27 -2.42
C THR A 615 -5.88 11.40 -3.19
N ARG A 616 -7.01 11.09 -3.84
CA ARG A 616 -7.99 12.13 -4.19
C ARG A 616 -8.42 12.90 -2.94
N PHE A 617 -8.89 14.12 -3.13
CA PHE A 617 -9.39 14.95 -2.04
C PHE A 617 -10.52 14.25 -1.28
N ASP A 618 -10.39 14.16 0.05
CA ASP A 618 -11.38 13.60 0.97
C ASP A 618 -12.08 14.72 1.73
N TRP A 619 -13.39 14.84 1.54
CA TRP A 619 -14.26 15.75 2.29
C TRP A 619 -14.43 15.38 3.77
N GLY A 620 -13.89 14.25 4.20
CA GLY A 620 -13.88 13.88 5.60
C GLY A 620 -15.30 13.61 6.12
N ALA A 621 -15.61 14.10 7.32
CA ALA A 621 -16.96 14.02 7.87
C ALA A 621 -18.01 14.74 7.02
N ALA A 622 -17.63 15.79 6.27
CA ALA A 622 -18.55 16.51 5.38
C ALA A 622 -19.00 15.68 4.16
N ALA A 623 -18.36 14.53 3.89
CA ALA A 623 -18.71 13.67 2.75
C ALA A 623 -20.16 13.13 2.79
N ALA A 624 -20.86 13.22 3.93
CA ALA A 624 -22.28 12.85 4.04
C ALA A 624 -23.25 14.01 3.70
N MET A 625 -22.76 15.24 3.51
CA MET A 625 -23.63 16.41 3.27
C MET A 625 -24.38 16.31 1.93
N PRO A 626 -25.64 16.81 1.86
CA PRO A 626 -26.45 16.80 0.65
C PRO A 626 -25.84 17.58 -0.52
N PHE A 627 -25.07 18.62 -0.20
CA PHE A 627 -24.36 19.44 -1.16
C PHE A 627 -22.92 19.69 -0.68
N LEU A 628 -21.98 19.63 -1.60
CA LEU A 628 -20.58 20.03 -1.39
C LEU A 628 -20.13 20.92 -2.56
N PRO A 629 -19.51 22.07 -2.28
CA PRO A 629 -19.03 22.97 -3.32
C PRO A 629 -17.83 22.35 -4.06
N ARG A 630 -17.53 22.87 -5.25
CA ARG A 630 -16.26 22.67 -5.91
C ARG A 630 -15.14 23.26 -5.05
N LEU A 631 -14.01 22.55 -4.92
CA LEU A 631 -12.80 23.15 -4.35
C LEU A 631 -11.76 23.41 -5.44
N ARG A 632 -11.34 24.67 -5.52
CA ARG A 632 -10.33 25.11 -6.49
C ARG A 632 -9.17 25.80 -5.78
N TYR A 633 -7.95 25.54 -6.23
CA TYR A 633 -6.76 26.29 -5.84
C TYR A 633 -6.07 26.76 -7.12
N GLY A 634 -6.04 28.06 -7.38
CA GLY A 634 -5.54 28.59 -8.66
C GLY A 634 -6.30 27.98 -9.86
N ARG A 635 -5.59 27.27 -10.74
CA ARG A 635 -6.17 26.55 -11.90
C ARG A 635 -6.57 25.10 -11.60
N ILE A 636 -6.33 24.64 -10.38
CA ILE A 636 -6.47 23.23 -10.00
C ILE A 636 -7.84 23.04 -9.36
N VAL A 637 -8.71 22.25 -9.98
CA VAL A 637 -9.95 21.77 -9.37
C VAL A 637 -9.62 20.48 -8.63
N LEU A 638 -9.53 20.56 -7.29
CA LEU A 638 -9.20 19.42 -6.43
C LEU A 638 -10.34 18.40 -6.38
N VAL A 639 -11.58 18.91 -6.37
CA VAL A 639 -12.81 18.11 -6.40
C VAL A 639 -13.94 18.96 -6.99
N ALA A 640 -14.76 18.33 -7.83
CA ALA A 640 -15.94 18.92 -8.45
C ALA A 640 -17.07 19.13 -7.42
N ALA A 641 -17.97 20.09 -7.69
CA ALA A 641 -19.20 20.26 -6.91
C ALA A 641 -20.06 18.99 -6.97
N ARG A 642 -20.75 18.68 -5.87
CA ARG A 642 -21.47 17.41 -5.68
C ARG A 642 -22.81 17.62 -5.00
N TRP A 643 -23.84 16.96 -5.52
CA TRP A 643 -25.19 16.93 -4.99
C TRP A 643 -25.61 15.48 -4.73
N ARG A 644 -26.33 15.27 -3.62
CA ARG A 644 -26.97 14.02 -3.25
C ARG A 644 -28.47 14.20 -3.35
N LEU A 645 -29.08 13.48 -4.30
CA LEU A 645 -30.51 13.47 -4.56
C LEU A 645 -31.08 12.19 -3.98
N GLU A 646 -32.02 12.30 -3.05
CA GLU A 646 -32.75 11.15 -2.51
C GLU A 646 -34.02 10.89 -3.32
N ALA A 647 -34.47 9.64 -3.38
CA ALA A 647 -35.72 9.30 -4.03
C ALA A 647 -36.92 10.05 -3.41
N ASP A 648 -36.89 10.26 -2.10
CA ASP A 648 -37.93 10.97 -1.34
C ASP A 648 -37.98 12.49 -1.62
N ASP A 649 -36.96 13.06 -2.28
CA ASP A 649 -36.99 14.44 -2.75
C ASP A 649 -37.93 14.65 -3.96
N LEU A 650 -38.34 13.56 -4.61
CA LEU A 650 -39.12 13.55 -5.86
C LEU A 650 -40.39 12.69 -5.72
N PRO A 651 -41.41 12.92 -6.58
CA PRO A 651 -42.64 12.12 -6.57
C PRO A 651 -42.37 10.63 -6.76
N ASP A 652 -43.16 9.80 -6.07
CA ASP A 652 -43.01 8.35 -6.10
C ASP A 652 -43.24 7.74 -7.50
N ARG A 653 -42.98 6.42 -7.59
CA ARG A 653 -43.11 5.67 -8.84
C ARG A 653 -44.54 5.55 -9.39
N HIS A 654 -45.56 5.85 -8.59
CA HIS A 654 -46.98 5.76 -8.95
C HIS A 654 -47.52 7.06 -9.56
N ARG A 655 -46.75 8.15 -9.50
CA ARG A 655 -47.09 9.44 -10.12
C ARG A 655 -46.69 9.49 -11.62
N PRO A 656 -47.44 10.24 -12.45
CA PRO A 656 -47.11 10.47 -13.86
C PRO A 656 -45.69 11.00 -14.08
N GLY A 657 -45.08 10.71 -15.23
CA GLY A 657 -43.74 11.21 -15.58
C GLY A 657 -43.60 12.73 -15.55
N ALA A 658 -44.62 13.46 -16.02
CA ALA A 658 -44.63 14.92 -16.01
C ALA A 658 -44.51 15.53 -14.60
N ASP A 659 -45.15 14.92 -13.60
CA ASP A 659 -45.05 15.36 -12.19
C ASP A 659 -43.60 15.24 -11.69
N TRP A 660 -42.94 14.15 -12.08
CA TRP A 660 -41.55 13.88 -11.71
C TRP A 660 -40.59 14.87 -12.39
N ASP A 661 -40.77 15.15 -13.68
CA ASP A 661 -39.97 16.12 -14.44
C ASP A 661 -40.12 17.55 -13.89
N ALA A 662 -41.35 17.95 -13.54
CA ALA A 662 -41.61 19.25 -12.91
C ALA A 662 -40.95 19.34 -11.52
N ALA A 663 -41.04 18.28 -10.71
CA ALA A 663 -40.41 18.24 -9.39
C ALA A 663 -38.88 18.25 -9.49
N LEU A 664 -38.29 17.53 -10.44
CA LEU A 664 -36.85 17.55 -10.70
C LEU A 664 -36.41 18.95 -11.13
N SER A 665 -37.15 19.61 -12.01
CA SER A 665 -36.84 20.98 -12.45
C SER A 665 -36.86 21.96 -11.28
N GLY A 666 -37.91 21.92 -10.45
CA GLY A 666 -37.96 22.73 -9.23
C GLY A 666 -36.86 22.38 -8.21
N TRP A 667 -36.48 21.11 -8.11
CA TRP A 667 -35.35 20.69 -7.27
C TRP A 667 -34.02 21.23 -7.80
N ARG A 668 -33.78 21.16 -9.12
CA ARG A 668 -32.60 21.72 -9.80
C ARG A 668 -32.44 23.20 -9.50
N GLU A 669 -33.51 23.98 -9.65
CA GLU A 669 -33.51 25.41 -9.36
C GLU A 669 -33.20 25.69 -7.88
N ARG A 670 -33.92 25.03 -6.95
CA ARG A 670 -33.70 25.23 -5.50
C ARG A 670 -32.31 24.84 -5.02
N ARG A 671 -31.72 23.80 -5.63
CA ARG A 671 -30.41 23.26 -5.25
C ARG A 671 -29.26 23.73 -6.14
N ARG A 672 -29.55 24.60 -7.13
CA ARG A 672 -28.59 25.09 -8.13
C ARG A 672 -27.83 23.97 -8.85
N LEU A 673 -28.52 22.86 -9.14
CA LEU A 673 -27.92 21.78 -9.91
C LEU A 673 -27.77 22.22 -11.38
N PRO A 674 -26.57 22.13 -11.99
CA PRO A 674 -26.41 22.45 -13.40
C PRO A 674 -27.18 21.47 -14.30
N GLN A 675 -27.45 21.89 -15.54
CA GLN A 675 -28.07 21.03 -16.56
C GLN A 675 -27.23 19.80 -16.87
N HIS A 676 -25.91 19.98 -17.03
CA HIS A 676 -24.98 18.91 -17.38
C HIS A 676 -24.32 18.37 -16.11
N VAL A 677 -24.56 17.10 -15.82
CA VAL A 677 -24.06 16.43 -14.61
C VAL A 677 -23.44 15.08 -14.95
N LEU A 678 -22.63 14.56 -14.03
CA LEU A 678 -22.19 13.17 -14.03
C LEU A 678 -22.91 12.43 -12.91
N LEU A 679 -23.67 11.40 -13.24
CA LEU A 679 -24.15 10.41 -12.28
C LEU A 679 -23.00 9.48 -11.90
N VAL A 680 -22.62 9.51 -10.62
CA VAL A 680 -21.47 8.78 -10.09
C VAL A 680 -21.93 7.53 -9.36
N GLN A 681 -21.40 6.38 -9.77
CA GLN A 681 -21.55 5.10 -9.07
C GLN A 681 -20.18 4.43 -9.02
N ASP A 682 -19.54 4.42 -7.85
CA ASP A 682 -18.17 3.94 -7.66
C ASP A 682 -17.16 4.62 -8.60
N ASP A 683 -16.49 3.85 -9.46
CA ASP A 683 -15.56 4.32 -10.49
C ASP A 683 -16.26 4.73 -11.80
N ARG A 684 -17.58 4.53 -11.89
CA ARG A 684 -18.39 4.77 -13.09
C ARG A 684 -18.98 6.17 -13.02
N ARG A 685 -18.80 6.91 -14.11
CA ARG A 685 -19.41 8.23 -14.32
C ARG A 685 -20.26 8.15 -15.57
N LEU A 686 -21.55 8.48 -15.45
CA LEU A 686 -22.49 8.54 -16.56
C LEU A 686 -22.87 10.01 -16.78
N PRO A 687 -22.42 10.66 -17.85
CA PRO A 687 -22.84 12.01 -18.16
C PRO A 687 -24.32 12.06 -18.54
N LEU A 688 -25.01 13.05 -17.99
CA LEU A 688 -26.43 13.30 -18.21
C LEU A 688 -26.62 14.78 -18.59
N ASP A 689 -27.43 15.02 -19.60
CA ASP A 689 -28.03 16.31 -19.89
C ASP A 689 -29.46 16.22 -19.35
N LEU A 690 -29.76 16.99 -18.30
CA LEU A 690 -31.05 16.87 -17.63
C LEU A 690 -32.19 17.54 -18.41
N ASP A 691 -31.93 18.21 -19.53
CA ASP A 691 -32.96 18.73 -20.42
C ASP A 691 -33.40 17.67 -21.45
N GLU A 692 -32.62 16.60 -21.63
CA GLU A 692 -32.95 15.45 -22.47
C GLU A 692 -33.83 14.41 -21.74
N PRO A 693 -35.06 14.11 -22.23
CA PRO A 693 -35.97 13.15 -21.58
C PRO A 693 -35.35 11.76 -21.37
N GLY A 694 -34.61 11.26 -22.37
CA GLY A 694 -33.92 9.98 -22.27
C GLY A 694 -32.92 9.94 -21.11
N HIS A 695 -32.19 11.03 -20.86
CA HIS A 695 -31.19 11.10 -19.80
C HIS A 695 -31.86 11.19 -18.42
N ARG A 696 -32.97 11.94 -18.30
CA ARG A 696 -33.81 11.96 -17.10
C ARG A 696 -34.37 10.57 -16.76
N SER A 697 -34.78 9.80 -17.77
CA SER A 697 -35.26 8.42 -17.57
C SER A 697 -34.18 7.50 -16.98
N LEU A 698 -32.90 7.68 -17.37
CA LEU A 698 -31.76 6.93 -16.82
C LEU A 698 -31.51 7.30 -15.35
N LEU A 699 -31.62 8.58 -15.00
CA LEU A 699 -31.52 9.06 -13.61
C LEU A 699 -32.65 8.49 -12.75
N ARG A 700 -33.90 8.57 -13.22
CA ARG A 700 -35.07 8.06 -12.49
C ARG A 700 -34.95 6.55 -12.24
N GLN A 701 -34.55 5.77 -13.26
CA GLN A 701 -34.33 4.34 -13.09
C GLN A 701 -33.20 4.01 -12.09
N HIS A 702 -32.16 4.86 -12.03
CA HIS A 702 -31.12 4.70 -11.03
C HIS A 702 -31.69 4.93 -9.62
N LEU A 703 -32.44 6.01 -9.40
CA LEU A 703 -33.08 6.33 -8.12
C LEU A 703 -34.07 5.24 -7.69
N ASP A 704 -34.93 4.78 -8.61
CA ASP A 704 -35.90 3.70 -8.37
C ASP A 704 -35.23 2.40 -7.84
N ARG A 705 -33.95 2.17 -8.19
CA ARG A 705 -33.19 0.98 -7.77
C ARG A 705 -32.30 1.23 -6.55
N ALA A 706 -31.64 2.38 -6.48
CA ALA A 706 -30.58 2.66 -5.51
C ALA A 706 -31.05 3.51 -4.32
N GLY A 707 -32.22 4.15 -4.41
CA GLY A 707 -32.74 5.08 -3.40
C GLY A 707 -32.07 6.46 -3.38
N THR A 708 -30.81 6.55 -3.84
CA THR A 708 -30.04 7.81 -3.89
C THR A 708 -29.26 7.91 -5.20
N ALA A 709 -29.13 9.13 -5.74
CA ALA A 709 -28.22 9.48 -6.82
C ALA A 709 -27.15 10.47 -6.34
N LEU A 710 -25.87 10.16 -6.61
CA LEU A 710 -24.76 11.09 -6.43
C LEU A 710 -24.45 11.77 -7.75
N LEU A 711 -24.65 13.07 -7.82
CA LEU A 711 -24.42 13.89 -9.01
C LEU A 711 -23.22 14.79 -8.79
N THR A 712 -22.33 14.89 -9.76
CA THR A 712 -21.31 15.94 -9.80
C THR A 712 -21.53 16.83 -11.01
N GLU A 713 -21.02 18.05 -10.98
CA GLU A 713 -20.97 18.88 -12.19
C GLU A 713 -20.19 18.16 -13.32
N ALA A 714 -20.62 18.40 -14.56
CA ALA A 714 -19.89 17.99 -15.75
C ALA A 714 -18.98 19.10 -16.27
N ALA A 715 -18.06 18.75 -17.17
CA ALA A 715 -17.25 19.75 -17.86
C ALA A 715 -18.15 20.68 -18.69
N PRO A 716 -17.90 22.00 -18.72
CA PRO A 716 -18.71 22.90 -19.52
C PRO A 716 -18.57 22.59 -21.02
N PRO A 717 -19.58 22.88 -21.85
CA PRO A 717 -19.49 22.69 -23.30
C PRO A 717 -18.24 23.35 -23.89
N GLY A 718 -17.50 22.62 -24.73
CA GLY A 718 -16.26 23.09 -25.34
C GLY A 718 -15.01 22.99 -24.46
N ALA A 719 -15.12 22.54 -23.20
CA ALA A 719 -13.95 22.32 -22.32
C ALA A 719 -12.95 21.28 -22.86
N ASP A 720 -13.43 20.32 -23.64
CA ASP A 720 -12.63 19.31 -24.32
C ASP A 720 -12.22 19.72 -25.75
N GLY A 721 -12.30 21.01 -26.10
CA GLY A 721 -12.02 21.49 -27.46
C GLY A 721 -10.60 21.17 -27.94
N TRP A 722 -9.62 21.20 -27.03
CA TRP A 722 -8.23 20.86 -27.34
C TRP A 722 -8.04 19.37 -27.74
N SER A 723 -8.90 18.46 -27.27
CA SER A 723 -8.84 17.03 -27.58
C SER A 723 -9.75 16.64 -28.76
N GLY A 724 -10.28 17.63 -29.49
CA GLY A 724 -11.27 17.41 -30.54
C GLY A 724 -12.63 16.97 -29.99
N GLY A 725 -12.98 17.38 -28.76
CA GLY A 725 -14.23 17.02 -28.08
C GLY A 725 -14.22 15.66 -27.39
N ARG A 726 -13.07 14.98 -27.33
CA ARG A 726 -12.95 13.65 -26.71
C ARG A 726 -12.81 13.78 -25.21
N ALA A 727 -13.64 13.04 -24.48
CA ALA A 727 -13.37 12.81 -23.07
C ALA A 727 -12.01 12.13 -22.90
N HIS A 728 -11.21 12.66 -21.99
CA HIS A 728 -9.82 12.25 -21.80
C HIS A 728 -9.44 12.18 -20.31
N GLU A 729 -8.31 11.55 -20.03
CA GLU A 729 -7.60 11.57 -18.75
C GLU A 729 -6.09 11.48 -19.04
N ILE A 730 -5.30 12.33 -18.41
CA ILE A 730 -3.84 12.37 -18.54
C ILE A 730 -3.25 11.84 -17.23
N ALA A 731 -2.58 10.70 -17.27
CA ALA A 731 -1.86 10.12 -16.14
C ALA A 731 -0.39 10.54 -16.19
N VAL A 732 0.00 11.39 -15.24
CA VAL A 732 1.32 12.01 -15.15
C VAL A 732 2.12 11.32 -14.03
N PRO A 733 3.23 10.62 -14.36
CA PRO A 733 4.19 10.17 -13.36
C PRO A 733 4.84 11.37 -12.67
N LEU A 734 4.93 11.31 -11.34
CA LEU A 734 5.54 12.35 -10.51
C LEU A 734 6.64 11.74 -9.63
N LYS A 735 7.76 12.43 -9.47
CA LYS A 735 8.88 12.05 -8.61
C LYS A 735 9.10 13.13 -7.55
N ALA A 736 9.35 12.75 -6.31
CA ALA A 736 9.65 13.71 -5.25
C ALA A 736 10.96 14.46 -5.57
N VAL A 737 11.00 15.78 -5.36
CA VAL A 737 12.19 16.59 -5.66
C VAL A 737 13.26 16.53 -4.58
N ARG A 738 12.88 16.10 -3.37
CA ARG A 738 13.78 15.99 -2.22
C ARG A 738 13.42 14.72 -1.45
N PRO A 739 14.40 13.90 -1.05
CA PRO A 739 14.14 12.87 -0.07
C PRO A 739 13.81 13.53 1.29
N PRO A 740 12.86 12.98 2.05
CA PRO A 740 12.52 13.51 3.37
C PRO A 740 13.71 13.35 4.34
N ALA A 741 13.97 14.37 5.16
CA ALA A 741 15.06 14.41 6.13
C ALA A 741 14.75 13.50 7.33
N TRP A 742 14.99 12.20 7.18
CA TRP A 742 14.82 11.20 8.22
C TRP A 742 16.16 10.50 8.48
N PRO A 743 16.38 9.92 9.68
CA PRO A 743 17.61 9.21 10.00
C PRO A 743 17.93 8.13 8.94
N ALA A 744 19.21 7.89 8.69
CA ALA A 744 19.60 6.85 7.74
C ALA A 744 19.19 5.47 8.27
N LEU A 745 18.66 4.63 7.37
CA LEU A 745 18.38 3.23 7.73
C LEU A 745 19.69 2.45 7.86
N PRO A 746 19.82 1.57 8.87
CA PRO A 746 20.95 0.68 8.99
C PRO A 746 21.09 -0.28 7.80
N THR A 747 22.32 -0.63 7.45
CA THR A 747 22.61 -1.58 6.35
C THR A 747 22.02 -2.96 6.65
N PRO A 748 21.29 -3.58 5.71
CA PRO A 748 20.82 -4.96 5.83
C PRO A 748 21.99 -5.95 5.94
N THR A 749 21.86 -6.95 6.81
CA THR A 749 22.82 -8.06 6.94
C THR A 749 22.14 -9.24 7.62
N THR A 750 22.59 -10.45 7.31
CA THR A 750 22.11 -11.69 7.96
C THR A 750 22.42 -11.74 9.44
N ALA A 751 23.44 -11.01 9.91
CA ALA A 751 23.77 -10.89 11.33
C ALA A 751 22.64 -10.28 12.17
N ARG A 752 21.70 -9.58 11.54
CA ARG A 752 20.55 -8.92 12.17
C ARG A 752 19.23 -9.66 11.94
N THR A 753 19.27 -10.79 11.23
CA THR A 753 18.09 -11.63 10.98
C THR A 753 17.64 -12.30 12.28
N LEU A 754 16.32 -12.32 12.52
CA LEU A 754 15.73 -13.02 13.66
C LEU A 754 16.11 -14.50 13.60
N SER A 755 16.57 -15.03 14.73
CA SER A 755 16.84 -16.44 14.93
C SER A 755 16.03 -16.97 16.12
N PRO A 756 15.65 -18.27 16.13
CA PRO A 756 14.96 -18.89 17.27
C PRO A 756 15.70 -18.72 18.60
N ALA A 757 17.03 -18.61 18.58
CA ALA A 757 17.87 -18.40 19.76
C ALA A 757 17.63 -17.05 20.47
N GLN A 758 16.98 -16.09 19.80
CA GLN A 758 16.60 -14.81 20.41
C GLN A 758 15.28 -14.87 21.19
N ILE A 759 14.49 -15.93 20.99
CA ILE A 759 13.19 -16.12 21.65
C ILE A 759 13.42 -16.79 22.99
N GLN A 760 13.10 -16.07 24.07
CA GLN A 760 13.29 -16.53 25.45
C GLN A 760 11.93 -16.76 26.07
N THR A 761 11.43 -17.98 25.87
CA THR A 761 10.14 -18.44 26.38
C THR A 761 10.22 -18.66 27.90
N PRO A 762 9.16 -18.32 28.66
CA PRO A 762 9.11 -18.61 30.09
C PRO A 762 9.30 -20.11 30.36
N ALA A 763 9.94 -20.44 31.49
CA ALA A 763 10.27 -21.79 31.95
C ALA A 763 11.24 -22.61 31.09
N THR A 764 11.66 -22.14 29.91
CA THR A 764 12.65 -22.84 29.07
C THR A 764 13.91 -22.03 28.79
N SER A 765 13.93 -20.77 29.24
CA SER A 765 15.05 -19.86 29.06
C SER A 765 15.63 -19.42 30.41
N PRO A 766 16.93 -19.09 30.47
CA PRO A 766 17.59 -18.67 31.71
C PRO A 766 17.27 -17.20 32.08
N VAL A 767 16.11 -16.70 31.65
CA VAL A 767 15.66 -15.34 31.90
C VAL A 767 14.14 -15.33 32.08
N ILE A 768 13.68 -14.61 33.09
CA ILE A 768 12.27 -14.26 33.27
C ILE A 768 12.08 -12.79 32.94
N LEU A 769 11.12 -12.50 32.07
CA LEU A 769 10.59 -11.16 31.88
C LEU A 769 9.30 -11.03 32.70
N VAL A 770 9.27 -10.05 33.60
CA VAL A 770 8.16 -9.77 34.50
C VAL A 770 7.58 -8.40 34.13
N ALA A 771 6.31 -8.36 33.73
CA ALA A 771 5.60 -7.11 33.45
C ALA A 771 4.67 -6.75 34.62
N LEU A 772 4.95 -5.62 35.27
CA LEU A 772 4.25 -5.10 36.45
C LEU A 772 3.36 -3.93 36.05
N TYR A 773 2.04 -4.11 36.11
CA TYR A 773 1.06 -3.08 35.78
C TYR A 773 0.57 -2.37 37.04
N GLY A 774 0.46 -1.04 36.98
CA GLY A 774 0.04 -0.18 38.08
C GLY A 774 0.09 1.29 37.68
N ASP A 775 -0.19 2.20 38.62
CA ASP A 775 -0.13 3.64 38.36
C ASP A 775 1.33 4.09 38.14
N SER A 776 1.61 4.76 37.01
CA SER A 776 2.96 5.22 36.67
C SER A 776 3.57 6.16 37.71
N ARG A 777 2.73 6.92 38.45
CA ARG A 777 3.16 7.83 39.52
C ARG A 777 3.69 7.10 40.76
N ARG A 778 3.59 5.78 40.82
CA ARG A 778 4.10 4.94 41.91
C ARG A 778 5.33 4.13 41.52
N GLN A 779 5.75 4.17 40.25
CA GLN A 779 6.87 3.37 39.76
C GLN A 779 8.20 3.72 40.45
N ASP A 780 8.48 5.01 40.72
CA ASP A 780 9.68 5.42 41.47
C ASP A 780 9.72 4.77 42.87
N ALA A 781 8.59 4.77 43.59
CA ALA A 781 8.50 4.16 44.91
C ALA A 781 8.63 2.63 44.83
N LEU A 782 8.01 2.02 43.83
CA LEU A 782 8.13 0.57 43.57
C LEU A 782 9.58 0.17 43.31
N LEU A 783 10.26 0.90 42.44
CA LEU A 783 11.66 0.68 42.06
C LEU A 783 12.63 0.89 43.22
N THR A 784 12.41 1.90 44.07
CA THR A 784 13.35 2.24 45.16
C THR A 784 13.10 1.49 46.46
N ARG A 785 11.85 1.09 46.76
CA ARG A 785 11.49 0.48 48.05
C ARG A 785 11.16 -1.01 47.96
N HIS A 786 10.57 -1.46 46.86
CA HIS A 786 9.99 -2.80 46.77
C HIS A 786 10.78 -3.76 45.88
N VAL A 787 11.33 -3.28 44.75
CA VAL A 787 12.17 -4.12 43.88
C VAL A 787 13.46 -4.58 44.59
N PRO A 788 14.17 -3.75 45.38
CA PRO A 788 15.34 -4.21 46.12
C PRO A 788 15.00 -5.31 47.14
N ASP A 789 13.80 -5.27 47.73
CA ASP A 789 13.31 -6.36 48.60
C ASP A 789 13.09 -7.65 47.80
N LEU A 790 12.43 -7.58 46.64
CA LEU A 790 12.28 -8.73 45.75
C LEU A 790 13.64 -9.33 45.37
N MET A 791 14.60 -8.50 44.97
CA MET A 791 15.93 -8.98 44.58
C MET A 791 16.63 -9.67 45.75
N ARG A 792 16.50 -9.19 47.00
CA ARG A 792 17.02 -9.89 48.18
C ARG A 792 16.35 -11.25 48.39
N ARG A 793 15.02 -11.33 48.27
CA ARG A 793 14.27 -12.60 48.39
C ARG A 793 14.70 -13.63 47.34
N LEU A 794 15.11 -13.18 46.16
CA LEU A 794 15.59 -14.01 45.06
C LEU A 794 17.10 -14.33 45.12
N GLY A 795 17.82 -13.93 46.17
CA GLY A 795 19.27 -14.18 46.26
C GLY A 795 20.14 -13.23 45.43
N SER A 796 19.64 -12.03 45.11
CA SER A 796 20.30 -10.98 44.32
C SER A 796 20.71 -11.42 42.91
N PRO A 797 19.78 -11.94 42.09
CA PRO A 797 20.06 -12.35 40.72
C PRO A 797 20.48 -11.16 39.87
N ARG A 798 21.14 -11.42 38.73
CA ARG A 798 21.41 -10.36 37.74
C ARG A 798 20.09 -9.89 37.15
N TRP A 799 19.83 -8.59 37.18
CA TRP A 799 18.57 -8.04 36.68
C TRP A 799 18.72 -6.62 36.17
N TRP A 800 17.80 -6.20 35.32
CA TRP A 800 17.62 -4.80 34.93
C TRP A 800 16.14 -4.50 34.68
N TYR A 801 15.79 -3.22 34.57
CA TYR A 801 14.43 -2.82 34.26
C TYR A 801 14.35 -1.78 33.13
N VAL A 802 13.14 -1.64 32.60
CA VAL A 802 12.75 -0.52 31.74
C VAL A 802 11.28 -0.15 32.03
N ARG A 803 10.93 1.13 31.92
CA ARG A 803 9.53 1.56 31.87
C ARG A 803 9.01 1.30 30.46
N PHE A 804 7.80 0.80 30.32
CA PHE A 804 7.25 0.42 29.03
C PHE A 804 5.81 0.90 28.92
N ARG A 805 5.25 0.93 27.70
CA ARG A 805 3.85 1.31 27.45
C ARG A 805 3.26 0.42 26.36
N ASP A 806 2.27 -0.41 26.69
CA ASP A 806 1.41 -1.06 25.69
C ASP A 806 0.12 -1.70 26.28
N PRO A 807 -1.09 -1.21 25.96
CA PRO A 807 -1.36 0.21 25.69
C PRO A 807 -1.15 1.07 26.95
N GLN A 808 -1.01 0.44 28.13
CA GLN A 808 -0.84 1.08 29.42
C GLN A 808 0.63 1.09 29.86
N GLN A 809 1.03 2.12 30.62
CA GLN A 809 2.36 2.18 31.21
C GLN A 809 2.56 1.09 32.27
N HIS A 810 3.68 0.38 32.20
CA HIS A 810 4.04 -0.71 33.11
C HIS A 810 5.57 -0.78 33.27
N LEU A 811 6.05 -1.51 34.28
CA LEU A 811 7.48 -1.82 34.44
C LEU A 811 7.77 -3.20 33.87
N ARG A 812 8.87 -3.35 33.13
CA ARG A 812 9.40 -4.64 32.72
C ARG A 812 10.69 -4.90 33.50
N LEU A 813 10.70 -5.95 34.32
CA LEU A 813 11.89 -6.46 34.99
C LEU A 813 12.38 -7.68 34.22
N ARG A 814 13.66 -7.68 33.87
CA ARG A 814 14.32 -8.86 33.31
C ARG A 814 15.26 -9.43 34.35
N ILE A 815 15.00 -10.66 34.77
CA ILE A 815 15.70 -11.35 35.86
C ILE A 815 16.39 -12.58 35.26
N ALA A 816 17.70 -12.68 35.41
CA ALA A 816 18.44 -13.86 34.99
C ALA A 816 18.24 -15.00 35.99
N LEU A 817 18.10 -16.21 35.47
CA LEU A 817 18.09 -17.45 36.24
C LEU A 817 19.46 -18.13 36.14
N PRO A 818 19.94 -18.77 37.23
CA PRO A 818 21.08 -19.67 37.16
C PRO A 818 20.82 -20.84 36.20
N ASP A 819 19.66 -21.48 36.34
CA ASP A 819 19.18 -22.56 35.48
C ASP A 819 17.71 -22.32 35.08
N PRO A 820 17.27 -22.66 33.85
CA PRO A 820 15.85 -22.66 33.49
C PRO A 820 14.93 -23.39 34.48
N ASP A 821 15.42 -24.43 35.16
CA ASP A 821 14.66 -25.20 36.16
C ASP A 821 14.29 -24.37 37.41
N ASP A 822 15.01 -23.27 37.68
CA ASP A 822 14.72 -22.33 38.79
C ASP A 822 13.48 -21.46 38.53
N PHE A 823 12.82 -21.61 37.37
CA PHE A 823 11.69 -20.78 36.98
C PHE A 823 10.51 -20.90 37.95
N ALA A 824 10.18 -22.11 38.41
CA ALA A 824 9.03 -22.34 39.29
C ALA A 824 9.20 -21.62 40.63
N ASP A 825 10.35 -21.80 41.29
CA ASP A 825 10.63 -21.19 42.60
C ASP A 825 10.74 -19.66 42.51
N THR A 826 11.37 -19.17 41.43
CA THR A 826 11.49 -17.74 41.17
C THR A 826 10.12 -17.09 40.93
N THR A 827 9.29 -17.68 40.07
CA THR A 827 7.95 -17.12 39.78
C THR A 827 7.01 -17.24 40.97
N HIS A 828 7.12 -18.28 41.81
CA HIS A 828 6.39 -18.35 43.07
C HIS A 828 6.74 -17.17 43.97
N THR A 829 8.03 -16.89 44.15
CA THR A 829 8.51 -15.77 44.97
C THR A 829 8.08 -14.42 44.42
N VAL A 830 8.19 -14.21 43.10
CA VAL A 830 7.75 -12.98 42.42
C VAL A 830 6.24 -12.79 42.56
N SER A 831 5.44 -13.85 42.39
CA SER A 831 3.97 -13.76 42.46
C SER A 831 3.49 -13.47 43.88
N ALA A 832 4.07 -14.14 44.90
CA ALA A 832 3.77 -13.85 46.30
C ALA A 832 4.10 -12.39 46.67
N TRP A 833 5.26 -11.90 46.24
CA TRP A 833 5.63 -10.49 46.41
C TRP A 833 4.67 -9.55 45.68
N ALA A 834 4.22 -9.89 44.48
CA ALA A 834 3.27 -9.07 43.74
C ALA A 834 1.88 -9.02 44.41
N ASP A 835 1.45 -10.10 45.06
CA ASP A 835 0.20 -10.14 45.84
C ASP A 835 0.27 -9.25 47.09
N GLU A 836 1.42 -9.19 47.76
CA GLU A 836 1.67 -8.23 48.84
C GLU A 836 1.52 -6.79 48.33
N LEU A 837 2.08 -6.48 47.16
CA LEU A 837 1.95 -5.15 46.55
C LEU A 837 0.55 -4.84 46.06
N ARG A 838 -0.21 -5.84 45.59
CA ARG A 838 -1.63 -5.67 45.24
C ARG A 838 -2.45 -5.35 46.48
N THR A 839 -2.20 -6.05 47.59
CA THR A 839 -2.84 -5.78 48.88
C THR A 839 -2.51 -4.37 49.38
N ALA A 840 -1.29 -3.89 49.13
CA ALA A 840 -0.87 -2.52 49.42
C ALA A 840 -1.38 -1.45 48.40
N GLY A 841 -2.13 -1.85 47.37
CA GLY A 841 -2.68 -0.93 46.35
C GLY A 841 -1.66 -0.38 45.36
N LEU A 842 -0.51 -1.05 45.18
CA LEU A 842 0.59 -0.59 44.32
C LEU A 842 0.64 -1.27 42.95
N LEU A 843 0.10 -2.50 42.84
CA LEU A 843 0.03 -3.26 41.58
C LEU A 843 -1.41 -3.62 41.22
N ALA A 844 -1.71 -3.58 39.92
CA ALA A 844 -2.99 -3.97 39.34
C ALA A 844 -2.93 -5.35 38.67
N ASP A 845 -1.86 -5.65 37.92
CA ASP A 845 -1.70 -6.91 37.18
C ASP A 845 -0.21 -7.30 37.08
N LEU A 846 0.07 -8.59 36.88
CA LEU A 846 1.39 -9.20 36.74
C LEU A 846 1.37 -10.17 35.55
N ARG A 847 2.35 -10.08 34.65
CA ARG A 847 2.50 -11.02 33.53
C ARG A 847 3.92 -11.52 33.36
N TYR A 848 4.05 -12.74 32.84
CA TYR A 848 5.32 -13.36 32.45
C TYR A 848 5.40 -13.54 30.93
N PRO A 849 5.59 -12.45 30.15
CA PRO A 849 5.67 -12.55 28.69
C PRO A 849 6.95 -13.23 28.21
N THR A 850 6.90 -13.77 26.98
CA THR A 850 8.11 -14.16 26.23
C THR A 850 8.99 -12.95 26.01
N SER A 851 10.29 -13.10 26.28
CA SER A 851 11.28 -12.06 26.00
C SER A 851 11.95 -12.28 24.66
N TYR A 852 12.26 -11.20 23.95
CA TYR A 852 13.00 -11.23 22.68
C TYR A 852 14.32 -10.48 22.85
N ARG A 853 15.44 -11.10 22.49
CA ARG A 853 16.74 -10.41 22.45
C ARG A 853 16.79 -9.51 21.22
N GLU A 854 16.91 -8.20 21.44
CA GLU A 854 17.03 -7.17 20.40
C GLU A 854 18.44 -7.13 19.78
N THR A 855 18.94 -8.27 19.26
CA THR A 855 20.31 -8.35 18.72
C THR A 855 20.51 -7.46 17.48
N GLY A 856 19.44 -7.19 16.73
CA GLY A 856 19.47 -6.25 15.61
C GLY A 856 19.71 -4.79 16.01
N ARG A 857 19.60 -4.48 17.32
CA ARG A 857 19.85 -3.17 17.94
C ARG A 857 21.18 -3.12 18.70
N TRP A 858 21.49 -4.18 19.44
CA TRP A 858 22.59 -4.19 20.42
C TRP A 858 23.77 -5.09 20.06
N GLY A 859 23.66 -5.84 18.97
CA GLY A 859 24.60 -6.88 18.59
C GLY A 859 24.23 -8.25 19.18
N SER A 860 24.93 -9.29 18.75
CA SER A 860 24.75 -10.68 19.15
C SER A 860 25.86 -11.16 20.09
N GLY A 861 25.72 -12.35 20.67
CA GLY A 861 26.78 -13.00 21.46
C GLY A 861 27.43 -12.07 22.51
N PRO A 862 28.77 -11.94 22.54
CA PRO A 862 29.47 -11.07 23.49
C PRO A 862 29.02 -9.60 23.47
N ALA A 863 28.61 -9.07 22.31
CA ALA A 863 28.11 -7.69 22.22
C ALA A 863 26.79 -7.53 22.98
N TRP A 864 25.87 -8.49 22.86
CA TRP A 864 24.63 -8.53 23.63
C TRP A 864 24.90 -8.62 25.14
N ASP A 865 25.83 -9.49 25.56
CA ASP A 865 26.15 -9.68 26.98
C ASP A 865 26.75 -8.40 27.60
N ALA A 866 27.61 -7.70 26.85
CA ALA A 866 28.15 -6.40 27.22
C ALA A 866 27.06 -5.31 27.28
N ALA A 867 26.13 -5.29 26.33
CA ALA A 867 24.98 -4.39 26.36
C ALA A 867 24.08 -4.65 27.59
N GLU A 868 23.82 -5.92 27.94
CA GLU A 868 23.08 -6.25 29.16
C GLU A 868 23.84 -5.79 30.41
N ALA A 869 25.18 -5.83 30.43
CA ALA A 869 25.96 -5.27 31.53
C ALA A 869 25.75 -3.76 31.67
N VAL A 870 25.68 -3.03 30.56
CA VAL A 870 25.32 -1.60 30.55
C VAL A 870 23.91 -1.39 31.10
N PHE A 871 22.93 -2.21 30.71
CA PHE A 871 21.54 -2.08 31.20
C PHE A 871 21.44 -2.28 32.70
N ARG A 872 22.14 -3.28 33.25
CA ARG A 872 22.19 -3.54 34.70
C ARG A 872 22.80 -2.36 35.44
N ALA A 873 23.98 -1.91 35.01
CA ALA A 873 24.68 -0.80 35.64
C ALA A 873 23.87 0.51 35.56
N ASP A 874 23.19 0.75 34.44
CA ASP A 874 22.32 1.92 34.26
C ASP A 874 21.06 1.87 35.11
N SER A 875 20.43 0.69 35.26
CA SER A 875 19.33 0.48 36.21
C SER A 875 19.77 0.78 37.64
N LEU A 876 20.93 0.26 38.08
CA LEU A 876 21.47 0.50 39.43
C LEU A 876 21.80 1.98 39.67
N ALA A 877 22.47 2.64 38.72
CA ALA A 877 22.77 4.07 38.80
C ALA A 877 21.49 4.91 38.94
N THR A 878 20.46 4.57 38.18
CA THR A 878 19.16 5.26 38.24
C THR A 878 18.45 5.01 39.58
N LEU A 879 18.54 3.80 40.15
CA LEU A 879 17.98 3.52 41.47
C LEU A 879 18.65 4.32 42.59
N VAL A 880 19.99 4.41 42.60
CA VAL A 880 20.74 5.22 43.58
C VAL A 880 20.27 6.67 43.53
N GLN A 881 20.09 7.20 42.32
CA GLN A 881 19.55 8.53 42.10
C GLN A 881 18.12 8.69 42.61
N LEU A 882 17.22 7.77 42.26
CA LEU A 882 15.82 7.84 42.66
C LEU A 882 15.65 7.68 44.18
N ALA A 883 16.57 7.00 44.85
CA ALA A 883 16.62 6.84 46.30
C ALA A 883 17.10 8.10 47.06
N GLN A 884 17.74 9.06 46.38
CA GLN A 884 18.17 10.30 47.03
C GLN A 884 16.94 11.17 47.40
N PRO A 885 16.75 11.52 48.69
CA PRO A 885 15.59 12.30 49.13
C PRO A 885 15.62 13.75 48.62
N VAL A 886 16.82 14.29 48.41
CA VAL A 886 17.05 15.60 47.81
C VAL A 886 18.05 15.43 46.68
N ARG A 887 17.69 15.91 45.49
CA ARG A 887 18.49 15.81 44.27
C ARG A 887 18.19 16.98 43.34
N PRO A 888 19.07 17.30 42.37
CA PRO A 888 18.78 18.29 41.33
C PRO A 888 17.52 17.94 40.51
N ALA A 889 17.04 18.92 39.74
CA ALA A 889 15.86 18.74 38.89
C ALA A 889 16.05 17.62 37.86
N GLN A 890 14.96 16.91 37.55
CA GLN A 890 14.96 15.72 36.70
C GLN A 890 15.66 15.95 35.34
N ARG A 891 15.24 17.00 34.61
CA ARG A 891 15.83 17.39 33.32
C ARG A 891 17.34 17.63 33.38
N THR A 892 17.82 18.25 34.45
CA THR A 892 19.25 18.53 34.66
C THR A 892 20.03 17.24 34.87
N LEU A 893 19.48 16.30 35.65
CA LEU A 893 20.10 15.00 35.86
C LEU A 893 20.14 14.19 34.55
N VAL A 894 19.04 14.13 33.81
CA VAL A 894 19.01 13.46 32.50
C VAL A 894 20.07 14.04 31.56
N ALA A 895 20.19 15.36 31.47
CA ALA A 895 21.20 16.00 30.62
C ALA A 895 22.63 15.61 31.03
N ALA A 896 22.93 15.57 32.34
CA ALA A 896 24.21 15.14 32.87
C ALA A 896 24.49 13.66 32.57
N HIS A 897 23.49 12.80 32.75
CA HIS A 897 23.55 11.39 32.40
C HIS A 897 23.79 11.15 30.91
N PHE A 898 23.10 11.88 30.03
CA PHE A 898 23.31 11.78 28.58
C PHE A 898 24.74 12.11 28.19
N PHE A 899 25.29 13.20 28.73
CA PHE A 899 26.69 13.56 28.53
C PHE A 899 27.62 12.48 29.09
N ALA A 900 27.38 11.97 30.30
CA ALA A 900 28.18 10.90 30.89
C ALA A 900 28.18 9.62 30.04
N ILE A 901 27.01 9.18 29.55
CA ILE A 901 26.85 7.99 28.69
C ILE A 901 27.60 8.18 27.36
N ALA A 902 27.40 9.31 26.69
CA ALA A 902 28.09 9.63 25.43
C ALA A 902 29.62 9.67 25.63
N SER A 903 30.08 10.27 26.74
CA SER A 903 31.50 10.35 27.06
C SER A 903 32.10 8.97 27.30
N ALA A 904 31.43 8.13 28.09
CA ALA A 904 31.93 6.80 28.44
C ALA A 904 31.99 5.86 27.23
N LEU A 905 30.98 5.89 26.35
CA LEU A 905 30.96 5.04 25.15
C LEU A 905 31.99 5.50 24.11
N LEU A 906 32.16 6.81 23.90
CA LEU A 906 33.04 7.37 22.87
C LEU A 906 34.47 7.64 23.36
N GLY A 907 34.81 7.24 24.59
CA GLY A 907 36.17 7.29 25.12
C GLY A 907 36.61 8.64 25.70
N GLY A 908 35.69 9.59 25.95
CA GLY A 908 35.99 10.81 26.70
C GLY A 908 34.99 11.96 26.51
N PRO A 909 35.05 12.99 27.36
CA PRO A 909 34.11 14.11 27.35
C PRO A 909 34.18 14.95 26.07
N ASP A 910 35.34 15.09 25.44
CA ASP A 910 35.46 15.83 24.17
C ASP A 910 34.76 15.12 23.00
N ALA A 911 34.80 13.79 22.97
CA ALA A 911 34.10 13.00 21.95
C ALA A 911 32.59 12.98 22.22
N GLY A 912 32.17 12.78 23.47
CA GLY A 912 30.78 12.87 23.90
C GLY A 912 30.14 14.23 23.60
N ALA A 913 30.85 15.33 23.88
CA ALA A 913 30.38 16.68 23.62
C ALA A 913 30.18 16.92 22.12
N ARG A 914 31.15 16.55 21.28
CA ARG A 914 31.04 16.66 19.82
C ARG A 914 29.82 15.90 19.30
N TRP A 915 29.66 14.65 19.73
CA TRP A 915 28.52 13.84 19.33
C TRP A 915 27.17 14.49 19.67
N LEU A 916 27.00 14.97 20.90
CA LEU A 916 25.78 15.66 21.33
C LEU A 916 25.53 16.96 20.55
N ILE A 917 26.56 17.68 20.14
CA ILE A 917 26.44 18.91 19.33
C ILE A 917 25.97 18.60 17.92
N ASP A 918 26.53 17.54 17.33
CA ASP A 918 26.38 17.18 15.92
C ASP A 918 25.10 16.38 15.64
N HIS A 919 24.62 15.58 16.61
CA HIS A 919 23.52 14.63 16.41
C HIS A 919 22.19 15.04 17.06
N ILE A 920 22.19 16.03 17.96
CA ILE A 920 20.98 16.48 18.64
C ILE A 920 20.50 17.80 18.02
N GLU A 921 19.18 17.91 17.84
CA GLU A 921 18.55 19.10 17.29
C GLU A 921 18.86 20.37 18.11
N PRO A 922 19.11 21.52 17.46
CA PRO A 922 19.46 22.76 18.13
C PRO A 922 18.24 23.45 18.77
N THR A 923 17.04 22.91 18.61
CA THR A 923 15.78 23.49 19.09
C THR A 923 15.06 22.55 20.02
N SER A 924 14.44 23.11 21.07
CA SER A 924 13.56 22.37 21.97
C SER A 924 12.11 22.44 21.48
N PRO A 925 11.32 21.36 21.57
CA PRO A 925 9.91 21.39 21.19
C PRO A 925 9.06 22.29 22.11
N ASN A 926 9.51 22.54 23.34
CA ASN A 926 8.83 23.36 24.34
C ASN A 926 9.76 24.42 24.94
N PRO A 927 9.26 25.59 25.36
CA PRO A 927 10.07 26.59 26.06
C PRO A 927 10.70 26.02 27.34
N VAL A 928 12.01 26.21 27.50
CA VAL A 928 12.75 25.80 28.70
C VAL A 928 12.97 27.00 29.62
N PRO A 929 12.55 26.95 30.91
CA PRO A 929 12.81 28.03 31.85
C PRO A 929 14.31 28.33 32.00
N ARG A 930 14.67 29.61 32.07
CA ARG A 930 16.08 30.05 32.15
C ARG A 930 16.84 29.46 33.33
N SER A 931 16.18 29.28 34.48
CA SER A 931 16.77 28.63 35.66
C SER A 931 17.15 27.18 35.38
N GLN A 932 16.24 26.39 34.79
CA GLN A 932 16.50 24.99 34.42
C GLN A 932 17.63 24.87 33.39
N PHE A 933 17.64 25.76 32.39
CA PHE A 933 18.71 25.81 31.40
C PHE A 933 20.07 26.09 32.06
N THR A 934 20.13 27.09 32.94
CA THR A 934 21.36 27.48 33.66
C THR A 934 21.85 26.34 34.55
N ASP A 935 20.96 25.68 35.28
CA ASP A 935 21.30 24.54 36.12
C ASP A 935 21.77 23.34 35.31
N ALA A 936 21.12 23.01 34.19
CA ALA A 936 21.55 21.96 33.29
C ALA A 936 22.98 22.21 32.77
N VAL A 937 23.25 23.41 32.25
CA VAL A 937 24.59 23.77 31.74
C VAL A 937 25.65 23.77 32.85
N ARG A 938 25.30 24.14 34.09
CA ARG A 938 26.25 24.17 35.22
C ARG A 938 26.54 22.78 35.76
N LEU A 939 25.52 21.94 35.93
CA LEU A 939 25.63 20.64 36.62
C LEU A 939 25.96 19.49 35.66
N ALA A 940 25.62 19.58 34.37
CA ALA A 940 26.02 18.60 33.35
C ALA A 940 27.44 18.86 32.78
N ASP A 941 28.33 19.45 33.58
CA ASP A 941 29.71 19.75 33.20
C ASP A 941 30.65 18.64 33.72
N PRO A 942 31.33 17.88 32.83
CA PRO A 942 32.14 16.73 33.23
C PRO A 942 33.47 17.11 33.89
N ARG A 943 33.85 18.39 33.94
CA ARG A 943 35.15 18.83 34.45
C ARG A 943 35.32 18.58 35.94
N GLY A 944 36.55 18.21 36.33
CA GLY A 944 36.90 17.93 37.72
C GLY A 944 36.10 16.76 38.30
N ASP A 945 35.86 15.72 37.51
CA ASP A 945 35.00 14.59 37.86
C ASP A 945 33.60 15.03 38.32
N TRP A 946 32.93 15.82 37.46
CA TRP A 946 31.58 16.33 37.73
C TRP A 946 31.48 17.18 39.01
N ALA A 947 32.52 17.97 39.33
CA ALA A 947 32.64 18.70 40.60
C ALA A 947 31.40 19.52 40.98
N ALA A 948 30.76 20.17 40.00
CA ALA A 948 29.56 20.97 40.22
C ALA A 948 28.35 20.10 40.63
N LEU A 949 28.16 18.95 39.98
CA LEU A 949 27.10 18.01 40.33
C LEU A 949 27.40 17.34 41.68
N ARG A 950 28.63 16.89 41.92
CA ARG A 950 29.04 16.31 43.21
C ARG A 950 28.77 17.23 44.40
N SER A 951 28.90 18.53 44.21
CA SER A 951 28.64 19.55 45.24
C SER A 951 27.15 19.83 45.47
N ALA A 952 26.26 19.37 44.59
CA ALA A 952 24.82 19.50 44.76
C ALA A 952 24.27 18.45 45.74
N PRO A 953 23.14 18.71 46.44
CA PRO A 953 22.51 17.74 47.32
C PRO A 953 22.26 16.39 46.61
N GLY A 954 22.72 15.29 47.22
CA GLY A 954 22.62 13.93 46.65
C GLY A 954 23.55 13.65 45.46
N GLY A 955 24.25 14.66 44.94
CA GLY A 955 25.00 14.57 43.69
C GLY A 955 26.24 13.68 43.76
N ALA A 956 26.97 13.66 44.88
CA ALA A 956 28.13 12.78 45.05
C ALA A 956 27.74 11.29 44.89
N ALA A 957 26.69 10.85 45.60
CA ALA A 957 26.19 9.48 45.50
C ALA A 957 25.69 9.12 44.09
N ILE A 958 25.08 10.09 43.38
CA ILE A 958 24.65 9.91 41.99
C ILE A 958 25.84 9.68 41.07
N VAL A 959 26.88 10.54 41.15
CA VAL A 959 28.08 10.43 40.31
C VAL A 959 28.88 9.18 40.62
N ASP A 960 29.04 8.82 41.91
CA ASP A 960 29.75 7.60 42.32
C ASP A 960 29.10 6.34 41.73
N ALA A 961 27.77 6.32 41.66
CA ALA A 961 27.02 5.20 41.05
C ALA A 961 27.23 5.07 39.52
N TRP A 962 27.86 6.05 38.86
CA TRP A 962 28.16 5.96 37.42
C TRP A 962 29.42 5.14 37.11
N ALA A 963 30.25 4.81 38.11
CA ALA A 963 31.51 4.09 37.90
C ALA A 963 31.29 2.74 37.18
N GLU A 964 30.36 1.91 37.66
CA GLU A 964 30.06 0.62 37.03
C GLU A 964 29.50 0.79 35.61
N ARG A 965 28.62 1.79 35.40
CA ARG A 965 28.07 2.06 34.06
C ARG A 965 29.16 2.53 33.10
N THR A 966 30.08 3.36 33.57
CA THR A 966 31.21 3.86 32.78
C THR A 966 32.11 2.70 32.35
N ALA A 967 32.44 1.79 33.27
CA ALA A 967 33.21 0.59 32.97
C ALA A 967 32.48 -0.34 31.97
N ALA A 968 31.17 -0.54 32.15
CA ALA A 968 30.36 -1.36 31.24
C ALA A 968 30.28 -0.75 29.83
N LEU A 969 30.10 0.57 29.70
CA LEU A 969 30.08 1.27 28.41
C LEU A 969 31.43 1.20 27.70
N ALA A 970 32.54 1.38 28.45
CA ALA A 970 33.89 1.25 27.91
C ALA A 970 34.20 -0.18 27.45
N ALA A 971 33.67 -1.20 28.14
CA ALA A 971 33.77 -2.59 27.72
C ALA A 971 32.90 -2.91 26.50
N TYR A 972 31.74 -2.23 26.35
CA TYR A 972 30.83 -2.45 25.23
C TYR A 972 31.32 -1.83 23.91
N GLY A 973 31.90 -0.62 23.96
CA GLY A 973 32.36 0.13 22.78
C GLY A 973 33.17 -0.70 21.75
N PRO A 974 34.20 -1.46 22.16
CA PRO A 974 34.99 -2.29 21.24
C PRO A 974 34.19 -3.37 20.50
N HIS A 975 33.07 -3.85 21.05
CA HIS A 975 32.23 -4.84 20.38
C HIS A 975 31.44 -4.25 19.20
N LEU A 976 31.20 -2.94 19.18
CA LEU A 976 30.43 -2.26 18.14
C LEU A 976 31.14 -2.19 16.78
N SER A 977 32.45 -2.41 16.76
CA SER A 977 33.24 -2.54 15.53
C SER A 977 33.59 -4.00 15.20
N GLY A 978 33.10 -4.96 16.00
CA GLY A 978 33.37 -6.38 15.86
C GLY A 978 32.32 -7.14 15.04
N PRO A 979 32.56 -8.44 14.78
CA PRO A 979 31.67 -9.27 13.95
C PRO A 979 30.27 -9.47 14.55
N HIS A 980 30.12 -9.23 15.85
CA HIS A 980 28.87 -9.38 16.58
C HIS A 980 27.94 -8.16 16.49
N ALA A 981 28.40 -7.05 15.91
CA ALA A 981 27.62 -5.83 15.71
C ALA A 981 27.56 -5.43 14.23
N ASP A 982 27.72 -6.39 13.31
CA ASP A 982 27.66 -6.13 11.88
C ASP A 982 26.33 -5.46 11.47
N GLY A 983 26.42 -4.43 10.64
CA GLY A 983 25.28 -3.59 10.23
C GLY A 983 24.70 -2.68 11.32
N ILE A 984 25.33 -2.57 12.50
CA ILE A 984 24.90 -1.69 13.60
C ILE A 984 25.83 -0.48 13.71
N ALA A 985 25.28 0.72 13.55
CA ALA A 985 26.05 1.96 13.69
C ALA A 985 26.16 2.39 15.16
N VAL A 986 27.35 2.84 15.56
CA VAL A 986 27.62 3.35 16.92
C VAL A 986 26.67 4.48 17.30
N ASP A 987 26.37 5.39 16.37
CA ASP A 987 25.46 6.52 16.61
C ASP A 987 24.03 6.05 16.91
N SER A 988 23.56 5.00 16.23
CA SER A 988 22.26 4.39 16.48
C SER A 988 22.19 3.70 17.85
N VAL A 989 23.30 3.07 18.27
CA VAL A 989 23.44 2.46 19.60
C VAL A 989 23.45 3.55 20.67
N LEU A 990 24.22 4.63 20.48
CA LEU A 990 24.26 5.72 21.44
C LEU A 990 22.90 6.39 21.58
N THR A 991 22.23 6.71 20.47
CA THR A 991 20.84 7.20 20.49
C THR A 991 19.92 6.25 21.26
N SER A 992 20.07 4.95 21.06
CA SER A 992 19.31 3.93 21.78
C SER A 992 19.63 3.89 23.28
N LEU A 993 20.89 4.05 23.67
CA LEU A 993 21.29 4.09 25.09
C LEU A 993 20.72 5.31 25.80
N LEU A 994 20.78 6.48 25.15
CA LEU A 994 20.18 7.71 25.67
C LEU A 994 18.67 7.53 25.85
N HIS A 995 17.99 6.95 24.86
CA HIS A 995 16.56 6.68 24.94
C HIS A 995 16.20 5.71 26.07
N VAL A 996 16.85 4.56 26.16
CA VAL A 996 16.51 3.58 27.20
C VAL A 996 16.89 4.11 28.59
N HIS A 997 17.95 4.92 28.72
CA HIS A 997 18.26 5.63 29.96
C HIS A 997 17.13 6.61 30.34
N PHE A 998 16.68 7.44 29.39
CA PHE A 998 15.57 8.36 29.60
C PHE A 998 14.33 7.63 30.10
N VAL A 999 13.96 6.55 29.42
CA VAL A 999 12.76 5.78 29.76
C VAL A 999 12.90 5.10 31.13
N ARG A 1000 14.08 4.62 31.52
CA ARG A 1000 14.33 4.11 32.89
C ARG A 1000 14.18 5.17 33.97
N HIS A 1001 14.55 6.41 33.65
CA HIS A 1001 14.57 7.52 34.60
C HIS A 1001 13.24 8.28 34.68
N VAL A 1002 12.53 8.45 33.57
CA VAL A 1002 11.34 9.31 33.43
C VAL A 1002 10.09 8.51 33.09
N ALA A 1003 9.86 8.21 31.83
CA ALA A 1003 8.75 7.40 31.31
C ALA A 1003 8.92 7.30 29.78
N VAL A 1004 8.00 6.62 29.11
CA VAL A 1004 7.86 6.72 27.64
C VAL A 1004 7.18 8.06 27.31
N ASP A 1005 7.98 9.12 27.11
CA ASP A 1005 7.57 10.50 26.84
C ASP A 1005 8.55 11.22 25.87
N PHE A 1006 8.26 11.15 24.56
CA PHE A 1006 9.16 11.67 23.53
C PHE A 1006 9.35 13.21 23.55
N PRO A 1007 8.30 14.04 23.73
CA PRO A 1007 8.50 15.49 23.85
C PRO A 1007 9.41 15.88 25.02
N GLU A 1008 9.29 15.21 26.16
CA GLU A 1008 10.15 15.46 27.31
C GLU A 1008 11.59 14.95 27.10
N GLU A 1009 11.75 13.84 26.38
CA GLU A 1009 13.06 13.32 25.96
C GLU A 1009 13.82 14.33 25.09
N GLU A 1010 13.15 14.90 24.08
CA GLU A 1010 13.72 15.92 23.19
C GLU A 1010 14.17 17.18 23.95
N VAL A 1011 13.41 17.61 24.97
CA VAL A 1011 13.81 18.72 25.85
C VAL A 1011 15.11 18.38 26.60
N CYS A 1012 15.24 17.16 27.11
CA CYS A 1012 16.43 16.73 27.84
C CYS A 1012 17.66 16.58 26.92
N LEU A 1013 17.47 16.08 25.70
CA LEU A 1013 18.52 16.00 24.68
C LEU A 1013 19.01 17.42 24.33
N TYR A 1014 18.10 18.35 24.09
CA TYR A 1014 18.45 19.77 23.85
C TYR A 1014 19.27 20.37 25.00
N LEU A 1015 18.93 20.07 26.26
CA LEU A 1015 19.70 20.52 27.43
C LEU A 1015 21.09 19.89 27.50
N ALA A 1016 21.23 18.60 27.17
CA ALA A 1016 22.53 17.93 27.08
C ALA A 1016 23.42 18.57 26.01
N ARG A 1017 22.84 18.88 24.83
CA ARG A 1017 23.51 19.62 23.77
C ARG A 1017 23.97 21.01 24.23
N ALA A 1018 23.13 21.74 24.95
CA ALA A 1018 23.50 23.04 25.50
C ALA A 1018 24.68 22.96 26.48
N ALA A 1019 24.70 21.93 27.35
CA ALA A 1019 25.83 21.67 28.24
C ALA A 1019 27.11 21.33 27.46
N ALA A 1020 27.02 20.51 26.42
CA ALA A 1020 28.13 20.18 25.53
C ALA A 1020 28.71 21.41 24.81
N LEU A 1021 27.86 22.32 24.32
CA LEU A 1021 28.29 23.61 23.75
C LEU A 1021 29.02 24.49 24.77
N ALA A 1022 28.51 24.56 26.00
CA ALA A 1022 29.16 25.34 27.05
C ALA A 1022 30.51 24.75 27.47
N PHE A 1023 30.59 23.42 27.55
CA PHE A 1023 31.83 22.69 27.83
C PHE A 1023 32.90 22.98 26.75
N THR A 1024 32.55 22.81 25.47
CA THR A 1024 33.46 23.05 24.33
C THR A 1024 33.89 24.51 24.23
N ALA A 1025 32.97 25.47 24.41
CA ALA A 1025 33.30 26.90 24.40
C ALA A 1025 34.26 27.31 25.53
N ARG A 1026 34.20 26.64 26.69
CA ARG A 1026 35.12 26.88 27.82
C ARG A 1026 36.44 26.13 27.65
N ALA A 1027 36.46 24.99 26.95
CA ALA A 1027 37.68 24.25 26.63
C ALA A 1027 38.54 24.94 25.54
N GLY A 1028 37.90 25.61 24.57
CA GLY A 1028 38.58 26.41 23.54
C GLY A 1028 39.13 27.76 24.02
N ARG A 1029 38.74 28.20 25.23
CA ARG A 1029 39.33 29.32 25.96
C ARG A 1029 40.38 28.79 26.96
N ARG A 1030 41.49 28.26 26.47
CA ARG A 1030 42.70 28.20 27.32
C ARG A 1030 43.37 29.59 27.27
N PRO A 1031 43.84 30.15 28.41
CA PRO A 1031 44.74 31.29 28.37
C PRO A 1031 46.03 30.96 27.62
#